data_AF-A0A9Q8T3Y6-F1
#
_entry.id   AF-A0A9Q8T3Y6-F1
#
_cell.length_a   1.000
_cell.length_b   1.000
_cell.length_c   1.000
_cell.angle_alpha   90.00
_cell.angle_beta   90.00
_cell.angle_gamma   90.00
#
_symmetry.space_group_name_H-M   'P 1'
#
loop_
_entity.id
_entity.type
_entity.pdbx_description
1 polymer ?
#
loop_
_entity_poly.entity_id
_entity_poly.type
_entity_poly.pdbx_seq_one_letter_code
_entity_poly.pdbx_strand_id
1 'polypeptide(L)'
;MSKTAEKHALLFGSSGITGWAIVNAILQGYPSQDTFDSVTALTNRPISSETTQWPVSEKLHVVSGVNILTPGGQEALETDIRNKVENLRKITHVYFCGMEPYIMNLDPAKECEINTELVKKAVTAIDRLSPSLQFVVLPTGTKAYGIHLIDHFPFAKKLPLRESLPRIPEPFGSQLFYYHQIDALSRLCEGKSWSWCEVRADTIVGFVPNNNIYCAAQTLGIYLSLFAEIQGKGVDCPFPGNEKCWNNLSHESNQDILAKICIYASLHPNVTHKQTYNAGDNFESSSWRYRWPVICEYFGLKGTPPLPDRQAPLPEHYLMKHVEKWKEMEKKHGLVGGHIINDRTFIEPTHGVGMIYGLTNMLGFDRQLDMTQCHEMWGSERLESFRSGSSSFSRIISNVGFNNSSFLLNGSYRELAPALIEEALPEVAPKPDPPFRPVAVRYSGHLTMDAAEMQLPHFKHSTHSFSPTLLEAGPEGILVRSTSMLLFPDGDVNGDDAKRDKLAALPEELLIETLNRLCHKDLCNVSRLNKRYHRLADAVLYKSVHFQSPELHLTFSESLGRRPRRGSAINEVKLIYPNEELSRLALDAPVHNSHYDPTRSDTLSRTLSVMSNLEKLDIAVPHVLLHGIGTLFNGPFDLAYLKECTLFYQCADDAYWDLRENIHIFAHPTLETLIIKRAKLDEKGFDFMERPHETGLKKLHLLECDINDDGLSDLLEFPEGLEEFVMTQTAEPKPELEESSDNFADYVLALNSQAHSLKTFTIDSPTLGCRKPLRMREFEALKSMRMNWDYQLFGKTSKKPRMHSVGLPPEMEILEFFNEMGSDEEVTDLLLYTIQTKDVVAKAWKTFVVPEGDAGVSREIKEACREHGLQLDIIGAFDTDGEAD
;
A
#
# COMPACT_ATOMS: atom_id res chain seq x y z
N MET A 1 44.94 32.64 23.47
CA MET A 1 44.02 31.94 22.54
C MET A 1 42.62 32.29 22.96
N SER A 2 41.90 33.06 22.14
CA SER A 2 40.51 33.43 22.44
C SER A 2 39.67 32.16 22.42
N LYS A 3 39.08 31.76 23.55
CA LYS A 3 38.05 30.73 23.58
C LYS A 3 36.99 31.13 22.55
N THR A 4 36.80 30.31 21.51
CA THR A 4 35.66 30.43 20.59
C THR A 4 34.37 30.43 21.41
N ALA A 5 33.35 31.15 20.94
CA ALA A 5 32.05 31.21 21.62
C ALA A 5 31.51 29.79 21.87
N GLU A 6 31.01 29.55 23.09
CA GLU A 6 30.55 28.23 23.54
C GLU A 6 29.41 27.74 22.63
N LYS A 7 29.60 26.63 21.92
CA LYS A 7 28.61 26.08 20.98
C LYS A 7 27.91 24.87 21.58
N HIS A 8 26.59 25.00 21.70
CA HIS A 8 25.72 23.90 22.09
C HIS A 8 24.82 23.47 20.91
N ALA A 9 24.78 22.17 20.63
CA ALA A 9 23.93 21.56 19.61
C ALA A 9 22.66 20.93 20.24
N LEU A 10 21.49 21.25 19.71
CA LEU A 10 20.21 20.64 20.10
C LEU A 10 19.66 19.82 18.94
N LEU A 11 19.30 18.56 19.19
CA LEU A 11 18.76 17.67 18.17
C LEU A 11 17.33 17.24 18.51
N PHE A 12 16.39 17.56 17.62
CA PHE A 12 15.06 16.96 17.61
C PHE A 12 15.07 15.68 16.77
N GLY A 13 14.47 14.60 17.29
CA GLY A 13 14.50 13.29 16.62
C GLY A 13 15.84 12.57 16.79
N SER A 14 16.49 12.72 17.94
CA SER A 14 17.85 12.18 18.19
C SER A 14 17.93 10.65 18.20
N SER A 15 16.81 9.95 18.43
CA SER A 15 16.74 8.49 18.36
C SER A 15 16.75 7.91 16.94
N GLY A 16 16.65 8.77 15.93
CA GLY A 16 16.51 8.34 14.53
C GLY A 16 17.78 8.31 13.74
N ILE A 17 17.73 7.69 12.56
CA ILE A 17 18.91 7.35 11.75
C ILE A 17 19.86 8.52 11.52
N THR A 18 19.33 9.68 11.11
CA THR A 18 20.13 10.90 10.93
C THR A 18 20.49 11.57 12.26
N GLY A 19 19.54 11.61 13.21
CA GLY A 19 19.75 12.27 14.49
C GLY A 19 20.83 11.60 15.32
N TRP A 20 20.80 10.27 15.38
CA TRP A 20 21.77 9.44 16.06
C TRP A 20 23.17 9.63 15.50
N ALA A 21 23.30 9.63 14.17
CA ALA A 21 24.58 9.84 13.49
C ALA A 21 25.16 11.24 13.75
N ILE A 22 24.33 12.30 13.82
CA ILE A 22 24.80 13.66 14.16
C ILE A 22 25.31 13.72 15.60
N VAL A 23 24.56 13.20 16.58
CA VAL A 23 25.04 13.13 17.97
C VAL A 23 26.36 12.38 18.02
N ASN A 24 26.42 11.19 17.41
CA ASN A 24 27.61 10.35 17.41
C ASN A 24 28.82 11.06 16.78
N ALA A 25 28.64 11.74 15.63
CA ALA A 25 29.71 12.49 14.97
C ALA A 25 30.24 13.64 15.85
N ILE A 26 29.35 14.37 16.53
CA ILE A 26 29.76 15.43 17.47
C ILE A 26 30.57 14.85 18.64
N LEU A 27 30.12 13.73 19.21
CA LEU A 27 30.80 13.08 20.34
C LEU A 27 32.16 12.47 19.95
N GLN A 28 32.30 12.02 18.71
CA GLN A 28 33.59 11.59 18.15
C GLN A 28 34.51 12.78 17.79
N GLY A 29 34.04 14.01 17.99
CA GLY A 29 34.83 15.23 17.81
C GLY A 29 34.88 15.73 16.38
N TYR A 30 33.85 15.49 15.57
CA TYR A 30 33.75 16.09 14.24
C TYR A 30 33.18 17.52 14.29
N PRO A 31 33.71 18.48 13.49
CA PRO A 31 34.94 18.40 12.71
C PRO A 31 36.22 18.54 13.56
N SER A 32 36.09 19.04 14.80
CA SER A 32 37.17 19.06 15.79
C SER A 32 36.61 18.86 17.19
N GLN A 33 37.43 18.35 18.11
CA GLN A 33 37.02 18.09 19.51
C GLN A 33 36.50 19.34 20.22
N ASP A 34 36.95 20.52 19.85
CA ASP A 34 36.56 21.79 20.47
C ASP A 34 35.44 22.51 19.72
N THR A 35 34.86 21.90 18.68
CA THR A 35 33.81 22.55 17.88
C THR A 35 32.53 22.73 18.67
N PHE A 36 32.08 21.69 19.39
CA PHE A 36 30.90 21.74 20.25
C PHE A 36 31.30 21.41 21.69
N ASP A 37 30.90 22.28 22.61
CA ASP A 37 31.12 22.11 24.05
C ASP A 37 30.11 21.12 24.65
N SER A 38 28.89 21.09 24.11
CA SER A 38 27.82 20.21 24.59
C SER A 38 26.79 19.91 23.49
N VAL A 39 26.08 18.80 23.64
CA VAL A 39 25.03 18.32 22.75
C VAL A 39 23.85 17.80 23.55
N THR A 40 22.65 18.30 23.26
CA THR A 40 21.39 17.81 23.82
C THR A 40 20.65 16.97 22.79
N ALA A 41 20.42 15.71 23.12
CA ALA A 41 19.65 14.75 22.33
C ALA A 41 18.21 14.69 22.86
N LEU A 42 17.24 15.26 22.13
CA LEU A 42 15.83 15.22 22.51
C LEU A 42 15.12 14.00 21.90
N THR A 43 14.33 13.31 22.72
CA THR A 43 13.40 12.25 22.30
C THR A 43 12.01 12.48 22.89
N ASN A 44 10.97 12.11 22.14
CA ASN A 44 9.61 12.08 22.69
C ASN A 44 9.44 10.88 23.62
N ARG A 45 9.82 9.68 23.16
CA ARG A 45 9.75 8.46 23.96
C ARG A 45 10.93 8.35 24.93
N PRO A 46 10.74 7.80 26.14
CA PRO A 46 11.84 7.45 27.04
C PRO A 46 12.87 6.57 26.34
N ILE A 47 14.15 6.95 26.44
CA ILE A 47 15.28 6.15 25.94
C ILE A 47 16.37 6.11 27.02
N SER A 48 16.92 4.92 27.29
CA SER A 48 18.03 4.81 28.24
C SER A 48 19.37 5.06 27.55
N SER A 49 20.35 5.53 28.31
CA SER A 49 21.72 5.72 27.84
C SER A 49 22.39 4.42 27.41
N GLU A 50 22.05 3.27 28.01
CA GLU A 50 22.57 1.98 27.54
C GLU A 50 22.00 1.61 26.17
N THR A 51 20.72 1.91 25.93
CA THR A 51 20.03 1.57 24.69
C THR A 51 20.54 2.42 23.52
N THR A 52 20.91 3.69 23.76
CA THR A 52 21.36 4.60 22.69
C THR A 52 22.73 4.27 22.11
N GLN A 53 23.55 3.48 22.82
CA GLN A 53 24.90 3.10 22.42
C GLN A 53 25.84 4.27 22.05
N TRP A 54 25.52 5.52 22.39
CA TRP A 54 26.44 6.63 22.20
C TRP A 54 27.64 6.49 23.15
N PRO A 55 28.83 6.98 22.76
CA PRO A 55 29.97 7.04 23.65
C PRO A 55 29.63 7.80 24.93
N VAL A 56 30.07 7.28 26.08
CA VAL A 56 29.94 7.99 27.36
C VAL A 56 30.76 9.28 27.27
N SER A 57 30.09 10.42 27.43
CA SER A 57 30.72 11.74 27.31
C SER A 57 30.02 12.74 28.22
N GLU A 58 30.80 13.56 28.91
CA GLU A 58 30.28 14.69 29.71
C GLU A 58 29.60 15.76 28.83
N LYS A 59 29.81 15.72 27.51
CA LYS A 59 29.19 16.64 26.55
C LYS A 59 27.74 16.28 26.23
N LEU A 60 27.32 15.03 26.47
CA LEU A 60 26.04 14.51 26.04
C LEU A 60 24.96 14.68 27.13
N HIS A 61 23.87 15.35 26.77
CA HIS A 61 22.66 15.43 27.58
C HIS A 61 21.50 14.74 26.86
N VAL A 62 21.04 13.60 27.37
CA VAL A 62 19.88 12.89 26.81
C VAL A 62 18.63 13.34 27.54
N VAL A 63 17.66 13.89 26.80
CA VAL A 63 16.42 14.43 27.36
C VAL A 63 15.22 13.77 26.70
N SER A 64 14.46 13.00 27.47
CA SER A 64 13.28 12.27 27.00
C SER A 64 11.95 12.88 27.45
N GLY A 65 10.87 12.49 26.78
CA GLY A 65 9.51 12.90 27.15
C GLY A 65 9.15 14.29 26.65
N VAL A 66 9.79 14.80 25.59
CA VAL A 66 9.47 16.10 24.99
C VAL A 66 8.55 15.88 23.79
N ASN A 67 7.25 16.17 23.98
CA ASN A 67 6.25 16.11 22.91
C ASN A 67 6.07 17.49 22.26
N ILE A 68 6.53 17.65 21.02
CA ILE A 68 6.43 18.90 20.25
C ILE A 68 4.95 19.27 19.99
N LEU A 69 4.08 18.28 19.81
CA LEU A 69 2.64 18.46 19.60
C LEU A 69 1.85 18.31 20.91
N THR A 70 2.43 18.74 22.02
CA THR A 70 1.74 18.71 23.32
C THR A 70 0.36 19.42 23.24
N PRO A 71 -0.70 18.84 23.84
CA PRO A 71 -2.03 19.44 23.86
C PRO A 71 -2.06 20.84 24.49
N GLY A 72 -1.13 21.13 25.40
CA GLY A 72 -0.98 22.44 26.04
C GLY A 72 -0.42 23.53 25.11
N GLY A 73 -0.19 23.23 23.83
CA GLY A 73 0.26 24.20 22.83
C GLY A 73 1.71 24.67 23.01
N GLN A 74 2.01 25.85 22.46
CA GLN A 74 3.37 26.38 22.40
C GLN A 74 3.97 26.66 23.79
N GLU A 75 3.18 27.21 24.71
CA GLU A 75 3.66 27.57 26.06
C GLU A 75 4.00 26.36 26.91
N ALA A 76 3.23 25.28 26.78
CA ALA A 76 3.52 24.01 27.45
C ALA A 76 4.81 23.39 26.91
N LEU A 77 5.02 23.39 25.58
CA LEU A 77 6.27 22.91 24.97
C LEU A 77 7.47 23.73 25.46
N GLU A 78 7.36 25.06 25.47
CA GLU A 78 8.42 25.94 25.97
C GLU A 78 8.72 25.69 27.46
N THR A 79 7.70 25.36 28.24
CA THR A 79 7.85 25.03 29.66
C THR A 79 8.53 23.68 29.86
N ASP A 80 8.14 22.65 29.10
CA ASP A 80 8.79 21.35 29.13
C ASP A 80 10.27 21.43 28.74
N ILE A 81 10.57 22.15 27.65
CA ILE A 81 11.94 22.39 27.21
C ILE A 81 12.72 23.15 28.30
N ARG A 82 12.14 24.20 28.90
CA ARG A 82 12.80 24.98 29.96
C ARG A 82 13.09 24.16 31.21
N ASN A 83 12.22 23.22 31.55
CA ASN A 83 12.37 22.39 32.74
C ASN A 83 13.34 21.23 32.55
N LYS A 84 13.46 20.70 31.32
CA LYS A 84 14.21 19.47 31.04
C LYS A 84 15.53 19.69 30.32
N VAL A 85 15.68 20.78 29.55
CA VAL A 85 16.90 21.05 28.77
C VAL A 85 17.81 21.98 29.55
N GLU A 86 18.98 21.46 29.93
CA GLU A 86 20.03 22.24 30.56
C GLU A 86 20.69 23.19 29.55
N ASN A 87 21.30 24.27 30.04
CA ASN A 87 22.05 25.24 29.21
C ASN A 87 21.27 25.83 28.02
N LEU A 88 19.93 25.88 28.12
CA LEU A 88 19.00 26.33 27.08
C LEU A 88 19.40 27.63 26.37
N ARG A 89 19.87 28.64 27.12
CA ARG A 89 20.27 29.95 26.57
C ARG A 89 21.54 29.91 25.70
N LYS A 90 22.29 28.81 25.76
CA LYS A 90 23.52 28.58 25.01
C LYS A 90 23.31 27.79 23.73
N ILE A 91 22.09 27.33 23.43
CA ILE A 91 21.80 26.59 22.20
C ILE A 91 22.11 27.47 21.00
N THR A 92 23.05 27.03 20.18
CA THR A 92 23.53 27.74 18.98
C THR A 92 23.10 27.05 17.69
N HIS A 93 23.07 25.72 17.67
CA HIS A 93 22.77 24.94 16.47
C HIS A 93 21.60 23.99 16.77
N VAL A 94 20.59 24.00 15.91
CA VAL A 94 19.43 23.10 15.99
C VAL A 94 19.45 22.19 14.76
N TYR A 95 19.36 20.88 14.99
CA TYR A 95 19.19 19.89 13.93
C TYR A 95 17.80 19.27 14.06
N PHE A 96 16.94 19.51 13.06
CA PHE A 96 15.58 18.99 13.05
C PHE A 96 15.50 17.73 12.18
N CYS A 97 15.83 16.57 12.73
CA CYS A 97 15.93 15.31 11.97
C CYS A 97 14.55 14.68 11.75
N GLY A 98 13.83 15.23 10.77
CA GLY A 98 12.38 15.09 10.57
C GLY A 98 11.86 13.92 9.73
N MET A 99 12.41 12.70 9.86
CA MET A 99 11.74 11.48 9.35
C MET A 99 11.08 10.65 10.47
N GLU A 100 11.56 10.74 11.71
CA GLU A 100 10.96 10.08 12.88
C GLU A 100 9.97 10.91 13.72
N PRO A 101 10.01 12.26 13.74
CA PRO A 101 8.90 13.04 14.29
C PRO A 101 7.76 13.25 13.28
N TYR A 102 7.95 12.89 12.00
CA TYR A 102 6.90 13.03 11.00
C TYR A 102 5.76 12.03 11.26
N ILE A 103 4.53 12.52 11.25
CA ILE A 103 3.33 11.70 11.41
C ILE A 103 2.80 11.38 10.01
N MET A 104 2.89 10.10 9.62
CA MET A 104 2.24 9.60 8.42
C MET A 104 0.74 9.84 8.54
N ASN A 105 0.14 10.47 7.54
CA ASN A 105 -1.30 10.58 7.43
C ASN A 105 -1.70 10.21 5.99
N LEU A 106 -2.80 9.49 5.82
CA LEU A 106 -3.31 9.14 4.49
C LEU A 106 -3.87 10.36 3.75
N ASP A 107 -4.20 11.43 4.48
CA ASP A 107 -4.58 12.74 3.95
C ASP A 107 -3.35 13.66 3.82
N PRO A 108 -2.91 14.00 2.58
CA PRO A 108 -1.76 14.87 2.36
C PRO A 108 -1.90 16.27 2.96
N ALA A 109 -3.13 16.78 3.13
CA ALA A 109 -3.34 18.09 3.73
C ALA A 109 -3.07 18.06 5.24
N LYS A 110 -3.61 17.06 5.95
CA LYS A 110 -3.31 16.83 7.38
C LYS A 110 -1.85 16.52 7.60
N GLU A 111 -1.26 15.71 6.72
CA GLU A 111 0.17 15.42 6.71
C GLU A 111 0.99 16.72 6.61
N CYS A 112 0.69 17.57 5.63
CA CYS A 112 1.35 18.87 5.47
C CYS A 112 1.18 19.76 6.71
N GLU A 113 -0.03 19.84 7.26
CA GLU A 113 -0.34 20.65 8.44
C GLU A 113 0.49 20.20 9.65
N ILE A 114 0.39 18.92 10.03
CA ILE A 114 1.05 18.36 11.21
C ILE A 114 2.56 18.57 11.14
N ASN A 115 3.16 18.27 9.99
CA ASN A 115 4.61 18.33 9.81
C ASN A 115 5.18 19.74 9.74
N THR A 116 4.37 20.66 9.24
CA THR A 116 4.68 22.08 9.28
C THR A 116 4.62 22.62 10.70
N GLU A 117 3.61 22.23 11.48
CA GLU A 117 3.46 22.64 12.87
C GLU A 117 4.59 22.12 13.76
N LEU A 118 5.11 20.91 13.50
CA LEU A 118 6.27 20.37 14.21
C LEU A 118 7.51 21.28 14.10
N VAL A 119 7.89 21.65 12.87
CA VAL A 119 9.04 22.53 12.62
C VAL A 119 8.77 23.90 13.22
N LYS A 120 7.56 24.44 13.02
CA LYS A 120 7.21 25.77 13.54
C LYS A 120 7.30 25.84 15.06
N LYS A 121 6.69 24.90 15.78
CA LYS A 121 6.67 24.90 17.25
C LYS A 121 8.06 24.71 17.83
N ALA A 122 8.83 23.75 17.28
CA ALA A 122 10.18 23.46 17.73
C ALA A 122 11.11 24.67 17.53
N VAL A 123 11.17 25.24 16.33
CA VAL A 123 12.05 26.38 16.03
C VAL A 123 11.60 27.64 16.79
N THR A 124 10.28 27.90 16.87
CA THR A 124 9.75 29.03 17.66
C THR A 124 10.10 28.92 19.14
N ALA A 125 10.02 27.71 19.71
CA ALA A 125 10.38 27.49 21.11
C ALA A 125 11.86 27.84 21.33
N ILE A 126 12.76 27.34 20.49
CA ILE A 126 14.20 27.58 20.65
C ILE A 126 14.58 29.04 20.34
N ASP A 127 13.98 29.66 19.34
CA ASP A 127 14.17 31.09 19.02
C ASP A 127 13.79 32.01 20.20
N ARG A 128 12.73 31.67 20.94
CA ARG A 128 12.29 32.43 22.13
C ARG A 128 13.13 32.13 23.37
N LEU A 129 13.58 30.89 23.52
CA LEU A 129 14.25 30.41 24.73
C LEU A 129 15.78 30.60 24.68
N SER A 130 16.37 30.60 23.48
CA SER A 130 17.81 30.76 23.27
C SER A 130 18.12 31.99 22.40
N PRO A 131 18.56 33.10 23.00
CA PRO A 131 19.04 34.25 22.23
C PRO A 131 20.35 33.98 21.47
N SER A 132 21.02 32.87 21.77
CA SER A 132 22.28 32.47 21.15
C SER A 132 22.11 31.62 19.89
N LEU A 133 20.87 31.41 19.42
CA LEU A 133 20.61 30.60 18.23
C LEU A 133 21.32 31.21 17.01
N GLN A 134 22.05 30.37 16.28
CA GLN A 134 22.86 30.74 15.10
C GLN A 134 22.43 29.98 13.85
N PHE A 135 22.07 28.70 13.97
CA PHE A 135 21.80 27.87 12.79
C PHE A 135 20.74 26.79 13.01
N VAL A 136 19.89 26.55 12.01
CA VAL A 136 18.91 25.46 11.96
C VAL A 136 19.14 24.60 10.70
N VAL A 137 19.38 23.30 10.86
CA VAL A 137 19.50 22.36 9.72
C VAL A 137 18.21 21.54 9.62
N LEU A 138 17.65 21.47 8.40
CA LEU A 138 16.46 20.67 8.08
C LEU A 138 16.81 19.58 7.05
N PRO A 139 17.12 18.35 7.48
CA PRO A 139 17.19 17.21 6.58
C PRO A 139 15.81 16.84 6.02
N THR A 140 15.69 16.76 4.70
CA THR A 140 14.48 16.33 3.96
C THR A 140 14.81 15.09 3.14
N GLY A 141 14.45 15.03 1.85
CA GLY A 141 14.87 13.94 0.98
C GLY A 141 14.40 14.07 -0.45
N THR A 142 14.69 13.04 -1.24
CA THR A 142 14.40 12.96 -2.68
C THR A 142 12.92 13.00 -3.04
N LYS A 143 12.00 12.85 -2.06
CA LYS A 143 10.57 13.14 -2.29
C LYS A 143 10.35 14.59 -2.75
N ALA A 144 11.26 15.53 -2.45
CA ALA A 144 11.26 16.89 -3.00
C ALA A 144 11.38 16.96 -4.53
N TYR A 145 11.81 15.87 -5.17
CA TYR A 145 11.85 15.72 -6.63
C TYR A 145 10.69 14.88 -7.18
N GLY A 146 9.78 14.41 -6.32
CA GLY A 146 8.61 13.65 -6.72
C GLY A 146 8.87 12.16 -6.99
N ILE A 147 9.94 11.59 -6.43
CA ILE A 147 10.25 10.15 -6.65
C ILE A 147 9.15 9.22 -6.10
N HIS A 148 8.39 9.66 -5.10
CA HIS A 148 7.30 8.89 -4.49
C HIS A 148 6.06 8.79 -5.40
N LEU A 149 5.99 9.62 -6.45
CA LEU A 149 4.89 9.59 -7.41
C LEU A 149 5.03 8.46 -8.45
N ILE A 150 6.17 7.74 -8.43
CA ILE A 150 6.50 6.58 -9.25
C ILE A 150 6.18 6.81 -10.73
N ASP A 151 4.98 6.45 -11.18
CA ASP A 151 4.50 6.61 -12.57
C ASP A 151 4.40 8.07 -13.01
N HIS A 152 4.25 9.00 -12.07
CA HIS A 152 4.16 10.44 -12.32
C HIS A 152 5.45 11.20 -11.96
N PHE A 153 6.60 10.52 -11.85
CA PHE A 153 7.88 11.16 -11.52
C PHE A 153 8.21 12.32 -12.49
N PRO A 154 8.15 13.59 -12.04
CA PRO A 154 8.10 14.75 -12.94
C PRO A 154 9.44 15.05 -13.62
N PHE A 155 10.54 14.54 -13.06
CA PHE A 155 11.90 14.86 -13.49
C PHE A 155 12.64 13.69 -14.13
N ALA A 156 11.93 12.64 -14.58
CA ALA A 156 12.52 11.48 -15.27
C ALA A 156 13.42 11.86 -16.47
N LYS A 157 13.14 12.99 -17.13
CA LYS A 157 13.94 13.51 -18.27
C LYS A 157 15.00 14.55 -17.88
N LYS A 158 15.14 14.86 -16.58
CA LYS A 158 16.02 15.90 -16.03
C LYS A 158 16.94 15.30 -14.97
N LEU A 159 17.65 14.24 -15.35
CA LEU A 159 18.65 13.57 -14.54
C LEU A 159 20.06 14.03 -14.92
N PRO A 160 21.01 14.15 -13.99
CA PRO A 160 20.85 13.93 -12.54
C PRO A 160 19.98 15.03 -11.87
N LEU A 161 19.34 14.68 -10.76
CA LEU A 161 18.46 15.56 -10.01
C LEU A 161 19.28 16.65 -9.31
N ARG A 162 19.02 17.91 -9.69
CA ARG A 162 19.72 19.10 -9.18
C ARG A 162 18.86 19.89 -8.22
N GLU A 163 19.48 20.52 -7.24
CA GLU A 163 18.82 21.41 -6.28
C GLU A 163 18.17 22.62 -6.95
N SER A 164 18.70 23.03 -8.12
CA SER A 164 18.14 24.09 -8.96
C SER A 164 16.86 23.71 -9.72
N LEU A 165 16.40 22.46 -9.64
CA LEU A 165 15.14 22.04 -10.23
C LEU A 165 13.95 22.75 -9.55
N PRO A 166 12.90 23.10 -10.30
CA PRO A 166 11.71 23.69 -9.70
C PRO A 166 11.02 22.69 -8.76
N ARG A 167 10.10 23.19 -7.93
CA ARG A 167 9.19 22.34 -7.17
C ARG A 167 8.39 21.42 -8.10
N ILE A 168 7.93 20.30 -7.55
CA ILE A 168 7.01 19.38 -8.22
C ILE A 168 5.79 20.15 -8.72
N PRO A 169 5.33 19.91 -9.97
CA PRO A 169 4.12 20.54 -10.49
C PRO A 169 2.88 20.25 -9.66
N GLU A 170 1.94 21.21 -9.61
CA GLU A 170 0.64 21.01 -8.99
C GLU A 170 -0.20 19.95 -9.73
N PRO A 171 -1.07 19.20 -9.02
CA PRO A 171 -1.42 19.34 -7.59
C PRO A 171 -0.46 18.63 -6.61
N PHE A 172 0.51 17.84 -7.10
CA PHE A 172 1.37 17.03 -6.25
C PHE A 172 2.36 17.87 -5.43
N GLY A 173 2.74 19.05 -5.93
CA GLY A 173 3.63 19.98 -5.22
C GLY A 173 3.04 20.44 -3.88
N SER A 174 1.80 20.93 -3.88
CA SER A 174 1.12 21.40 -2.66
C SER A 174 0.81 20.29 -1.65
N GLN A 175 0.82 19.03 -2.08
CA GLN A 175 0.62 17.86 -1.23
C GLN A 175 1.92 17.40 -0.52
N LEU A 176 3.08 17.96 -0.87
CA LEU A 176 4.35 17.57 -0.27
C LEU A 176 4.70 18.46 0.94
N PHE A 177 4.69 17.87 2.13
CA PHE A 177 4.97 18.57 3.39
C PHE A 177 6.37 19.21 3.48
N TYR A 178 7.38 18.69 2.76
CA TYR A 178 8.72 19.28 2.74
C TYR A 178 8.70 20.76 2.32
N TYR A 179 7.89 21.10 1.31
CA TYR A 179 7.81 22.48 0.84
C TYR A 179 7.19 23.41 1.90
N HIS A 180 6.15 22.93 2.60
CA HIS A 180 5.53 23.69 3.68
C HIS A 180 6.45 23.88 4.88
N GLN A 181 7.26 22.88 5.23
CA GLN A 181 8.30 22.99 6.27
C GLN A 181 9.36 24.03 5.90
N ILE A 182 9.85 23.99 4.66
CA ILE A 182 10.84 24.95 4.15
C ILE A 182 10.25 26.37 4.12
N ASP A 183 9.00 26.53 3.67
CA ASP A 183 8.32 27.83 3.63
C ASP A 183 8.03 28.38 5.02
N ALA A 184 7.70 27.52 5.98
CA ALA A 184 7.56 27.91 7.37
C ALA A 184 8.90 28.34 7.99
N LEU A 185 9.96 27.57 7.76
CA LEU A 185 11.30 27.88 8.27
C LEU A 185 11.85 29.17 7.65
N SER A 186 11.62 29.36 6.34
CA SER A 186 11.97 30.60 5.62
C SER A 186 11.32 31.81 6.25
N ARG A 187 10.00 31.75 6.53
CA ARG A 187 9.24 32.81 7.18
C ARG A 187 9.69 33.07 8.62
N LEU A 188 9.96 32.02 9.40
CA LEU A 188 10.43 32.16 10.79
C LEU A 188 11.81 32.83 10.87
N CYS A 189 12.65 32.62 9.87
CA CYS A 189 13.99 33.20 9.79
C CYS A 189 13.97 34.69 9.39
N GLU A 190 12.86 35.23 8.88
CA GLU A 190 12.78 36.63 8.45
C GLU A 190 13.02 37.61 9.61
N GLY A 191 14.00 38.49 9.45
CA GLY A 191 14.39 39.46 10.48
C GLY A 191 15.11 38.87 11.70
N LYS A 192 15.46 37.57 11.68
CA LYS A 192 16.21 36.89 12.74
C LYS A 192 17.71 36.90 12.47
N SER A 193 18.49 36.72 13.54
CA SER A 193 19.96 36.65 13.47
C SER A 193 20.51 35.27 13.11
N TRP A 194 19.68 34.22 13.17
CA TRP A 194 20.08 32.85 12.84
C TRP A 194 19.83 32.52 11.36
N SER A 195 20.51 31.48 10.89
CA SER A 195 20.49 30.98 9.52
C SER A 195 19.93 29.57 9.42
N TRP A 196 19.59 29.12 8.22
CA TRP A 196 19.16 27.74 8.00
C TRP A 196 19.55 27.20 6.63
N CYS A 197 19.55 25.87 6.49
CA CYS A 197 19.69 25.18 5.20
C CYS A 197 18.87 23.89 5.15
N GLU A 198 18.56 23.44 3.93
CA GLU A 198 17.95 22.15 3.65
C GLU A 198 19.01 21.15 3.17
N VAL A 199 18.94 19.90 3.65
CA VAL A 199 19.82 18.80 3.18
C VAL A 199 18.95 17.64 2.69
N ARG A 200 19.01 17.32 1.39
CA ARG A 200 18.21 16.28 0.72
C ARG A 200 19.01 15.00 0.56
N ALA A 201 18.68 13.97 1.33
CA ALA A 201 19.22 12.63 1.15
C ALA A 201 18.32 11.78 0.22
N ASP A 202 18.89 10.77 -0.46
CA ASP A 202 18.09 9.69 -1.05
C ASP A 202 17.82 8.63 0.02
N THR A 203 18.08 7.36 -0.27
CA THR A 203 17.94 6.29 0.72
C THR A 203 19.04 6.43 1.75
N ILE A 204 18.67 6.74 2.99
CA ILE A 204 19.62 6.78 4.09
C ILE A 204 19.95 5.35 4.50
N VAL A 205 21.21 4.98 4.32
CA VAL A 205 21.74 3.70 4.76
C VAL A 205 22.45 3.97 6.08
N GLY A 206 22.06 3.27 7.14
CA GLY A 206 22.52 3.57 8.49
C GLY A 206 22.17 2.50 9.50
N PHE A 207 22.39 2.82 10.77
CA PHE A 207 22.11 1.98 11.93
C PHE A 207 21.53 2.83 13.04
N VAL A 208 20.48 2.31 13.68
CA VAL A 208 19.95 2.83 14.95
C VAL A 208 19.76 1.70 15.95
N PRO A 209 20.20 1.87 17.21
CA PRO A 209 20.03 0.85 18.24
C PRO A 209 18.57 0.52 18.58
N ASN A 210 17.65 1.45 18.37
CA ASN A 210 16.27 1.36 18.85
C ASN A 210 15.30 0.58 17.96
N ASN A 211 15.80 -0.09 16.92
CA ASN A 211 15.03 -0.81 15.91
C ASN A 211 14.06 0.11 15.13
N ASN A 212 14.32 0.34 13.84
CA ASN A 212 13.50 1.23 13.01
C ASN A 212 13.19 0.58 11.65
N ILE A 213 11.91 0.59 11.27
CA ILE A 213 11.40 0.12 9.96
C ILE A 213 12.04 0.80 8.74
N TYR A 214 12.59 2.01 8.91
CA TYR A 214 13.29 2.78 7.88
C TYR A 214 14.80 2.46 7.80
N CYS A 215 15.27 1.43 8.50
CA CYS A 215 16.67 1.02 8.51
C CYS A 215 16.93 -0.11 7.50
N ALA A 216 17.07 0.25 6.22
CA ALA A 216 17.26 -0.74 5.15
C ALA A 216 18.46 -1.69 5.38
N ALA A 217 19.57 -1.18 5.92
CA ALA A 217 20.76 -1.99 6.18
C ALA A 217 20.52 -3.06 7.26
N GLN A 218 19.73 -2.73 8.29
CA GLN A 218 19.39 -3.67 9.34
C GLN A 218 18.48 -4.78 8.80
N THR A 219 17.43 -4.44 8.05
CA THR A 219 16.52 -5.43 7.45
C THR A 219 17.27 -6.40 6.52
N LEU A 220 18.11 -5.87 5.63
CA LEU A 220 18.92 -6.71 4.74
C LEU A 220 19.96 -7.52 5.52
N GLY A 221 20.58 -6.95 6.55
CA GLY A 221 21.57 -7.65 7.36
C GLY A 221 20.99 -8.85 8.10
N ILE A 222 19.80 -8.70 8.71
CA ILE A 222 19.07 -9.80 9.36
C ILE A 222 18.67 -10.84 8.33
N TYR A 223 18.07 -10.42 7.20
CA TYR A 223 17.66 -11.32 6.12
C TYR A 223 18.82 -12.16 5.58
N LEU A 224 19.94 -11.53 5.22
CA LEU A 224 21.08 -12.23 4.63
C LEU A 224 21.80 -13.11 5.64
N SER A 225 21.85 -12.71 6.92
CA SER A 225 22.40 -13.56 7.99
C SER A 225 21.57 -14.82 8.18
N LEU A 226 20.24 -14.68 8.22
CA LEU A 226 19.32 -15.83 8.34
C LEU A 226 19.37 -16.71 7.09
N PHE A 227 19.38 -16.10 5.91
CA PHE A 227 19.49 -16.81 4.64
C PHE A 227 20.79 -17.61 4.56
N ALA A 228 21.92 -17.05 4.98
CA ALA A 228 23.20 -17.75 5.04
C ALA A 228 23.23 -18.88 6.07
N GLU A 229 22.57 -18.73 7.22
CA GLU A 229 22.46 -19.79 8.22
C GLU A 229 21.58 -20.96 7.72
N ILE A 230 20.49 -20.67 7.00
CA ILE A 230 19.55 -21.70 6.52
C ILE A 230 20.08 -22.40 5.27
N GLN A 231 20.51 -21.63 4.27
CA GLN A 231 20.87 -22.16 2.96
C GLN A 231 22.36 -22.56 2.88
N GLY A 232 23.20 -22.04 3.78
CA GLY A 232 24.64 -22.28 3.80
C GLY A 232 25.45 -21.20 3.09
N LYS A 233 26.77 -21.20 3.31
CA LYS A 233 27.71 -20.27 2.66
C LYS A 233 27.99 -20.71 1.22
N GLY A 234 28.20 -19.74 0.34
CA GLY A 234 28.55 -19.92 -1.08
C GLY A 234 27.33 -20.13 -2.00
N VAL A 235 26.11 -20.15 -1.45
CA VAL A 235 24.89 -20.31 -2.23
C VAL A 235 24.50 -19.04 -2.98
N ASP A 236 23.79 -19.23 -4.10
CA ASP A 236 23.25 -18.13 -4.89
C ASP A 236 22.10 -17.44 -4.12
N CYS A 237 22.22 -16.13 -3.98
CA CYS A 237 21.25 -15.26 -3.31
C CYS A 237 20.66 -14.29 -4.35
N PRO A 238 19.49 -14.60 -4.92
CA PRO A 238 18.88 -13.76 -5.96
C PRO A 238 18.41 -12.43 -5.38
N PHE A 239 18.53 -11.37 -6.18
CA PHE A 239 18.05 -10.05 -5.82
C PHE A 239 16.54 -10.07 -5.50
N PRO A 240 16.12 -9.60 -4.31
CA PRO A 240 14.72 -9.64 -3.86
C PRO A 240 13.89 -8.50 -4.48
N GLY A 241 13.92 -8.40 -5.81
CA GLY A 241 13.31 -7.30 -6.55
C GLY A 241 13.11 -7.61 -8.02
N ASN A 242 12.75 -6.58 -8.77
CA ASN A 242 12.55 -6.71 -10.21
C ASN A 242 13.74 -6.22 -11.04
N GLU A 243 13.75 -6.60 -12.32
CA GLU A 243 14.83 -6.27 -13.26
C GLU A 243 15.00 -4.76 -13.49
N LYS A 244 13.92 -3.98 -13.35
CA LYS A 244 14.00 -2.52 -13.46
C LYS A 244 14.81 -1.92 -12.31
N CYS A 245 14.53 -2.33 -11.08
CA CYS A 245 15.28 -1.90 -9.89
C CYS A 245 16.69 -2.51 -9.86
N TRP A 246 16.91 -3.68 -10.43
CA TRP A 246 18.25 -4.24 -10.55
C TRP A 246 19.21 -3.29 -11.33
N ASN A 247 18.69 -2.65 -12.37
CA ASN A 247 19.49 -1.87 -13.32
C ASN A 247 19.45 -0.34 -13.09
N ASN A 248 18.48 0.19 -12.33
CA ASN A 248 18.34 1.63 -12.12
C ASN A 248 19.56 2.29 -11.47
N LEU A 249 19.78 3.57 -11.78
CA LEU A 249 20.82 4.38 -11.17
C LEU A 249 20.29 5.21 -9.99
N SER A 250 20.98 5.11 -8.86
CA SER A 250 20.64 5.83 -7.63
C SER A 250 21.88 6.17 -6.79
N HIS A 251 21.70 7.09 -5.83
CA HIS A 251 22.70 7.39 -4.82
C HIS A 251 22.30 6.79 -3.47
N GLU A 252 23.30 6.43 -2.68
CA GLU A 252 23.12 6.00 -1.30
C GLU A 252 23.61 7.12 -0.38
N SER A 253 22.85 7.39 0.67
CA SER A 253 23.20 8.41 1.65
C SER A 253 23.64 7.71 2.93
N ASN A 254 24.95 7.51 3.09
CA ASN A 254 25.49 7.01 4.35
C ASN A 254 25.15 7.96 5.51
N GLN A 255 24.58 7.44 6.60
CA GLN A 255 24.14 8.26 7.74
C GLN A 255 25.26 9.11 8.37
N ASP A 256 26.48 8.59 8.45
CA ASP A 256 27.62 9.27 9.09
C ASP A 256 28.14 10.39 8.19
N ILE A 257 28.16 10.17 6.88
CA ILE A 257 28.48 11.19 5.89
C ILE A 257 27.41 12.29 5.91
N LEU A 258 26.13 11.91 5.90
CA LEU A 258 25.03 12.85 6.00
C LEU A 258 25.11 13.69 7.28
N ALA A 259 25.44 13.08 8.41
CA ALA A 259 25.65 13.78 9.67
C ALA A 259 26.77 14.82 9.57
N LYS A 260 27.91 14.44 8.99
CA LYS A 260 29.04 15.35 8.77
C LYS A 260 28.68 16.50 7.81
N ILE A 261 27.91 16.26 6.75
CA ILE A 261 27.37 17.31 5.85
C ILE A 261 26.53 18.30 6.66
N CYS A 262 25.58 17.80 7.45
CA CYS A 262 24.71 18.63 8.27
C CYS A 262 25.51 19.51 9.24
N ILE A 263 26.48 18.90 9.95
CA ILE A 263 27.34 19.62 10.89
C ILE A 263 28.15 20.68 10.15
N TYR A 264 28.83 20.32 9.07
CA TYR A 264 29.65 21.25 8.31
C TYR A 264 28.81 22.40 7.75
N ALA A 265 27.65 22.11 7.15
CA ALA A 265 26.77 23.12 6.59
C ALA A 265 26.31 24.13 7.65
N SER A 266 26.05 23.66 8.86
CA SER A 266 25.63 24.51 9.98
C SER A 266 26.71 25.49 10.46
N LEU A 267 27.99 25.13 10.27
CA LEU A 267 29.15 25.92 10.70
C LEU A 267 29.58 26.97 9.67
N HIS A 268 29.00 26.95 8.46
CA HIS A 268 29.38 27.81 7.34
C HIS A 268 28.21 28.68 6.80
N PRO A 269 27.54 29.47 7.66
CA PRO A 269 26.33 30.21 7.29
C PRO A 269 26.50 31.18 6.11
N ASN A 270 27.71 31.70 5.89
CA ASN A 270 28.01 32.60 4.78
C ASN A 270 27.76 31.97 3.39
N VAL A 271 27.80 30.63 3.31
CA VAL A 271 27.59 29.87 2.07
C VAL A 271 26.28 29.08 2.12
N THR A 272 25.84 28.67 3.31
CA THR A 272 24.73 27.73 3.45
C THR A 272 23.37 28.36 3.77
N HIS A 273 23.33 29.63 4.16
CA HIS A 273 22.07 30.31 4.48
C HIS A 273 21.07 30.27 3.32
N LYS A 274 19.87 29.75 3.58
CA LYS A 274 18.75 29.59 2.63
C LYS A 274 19.14 28.79 1.38
N GLN A 275 20.09 27.87 1.52
CA GLN A 275 20.49 26.95 0.45
C GLN A 275 19.94 25.55 0.69
N THR A 276 19.84 24.80 -0.41
CA THR A 276 19.51 23.38 -0.43
C THR A 276 20.71 22.61 -0.96
N TYR A 277 21.01 21.46 -0.37
CA TYR A 277 22.10 20.58 -0.79
C TYR A 277 21.62 19.13 -0.91
N ASN A 278 21.88 18.48 -2.04
CA ASN A 278 21.80 17.03 -2.18
C ASN A 278 22.93 16.37 -1.39
N ALA A 279 22.65 15.29 -0.66
CA ALA A 279 23.61 14.62 0.21
C ALA A 279 23.69 13.11 -0.06
N GLY A 280 24.90 12.62 -0.29
CA GLY A 280 25.18 11.25 -0.68
C GLY A 280 26.66 10.89 -0.44
N ASP A 281 26.94 9.59 -0.34
CA ASP A 281 28.26 9.04 -0.01
C ASP A 281 29.22 9.04 -1.21
N ASN A 282 28.71 8.99 -2.44
CA ASN A 282 29.54 8.90 -3.65
C ASN A 282 29.21 10.02 -4.64
N PHE A 283 30.24 10.46 -5.37
CA PHE A 283 30.03 11.39 -6.49
C PHE A 283 29.26 10.70 -7.63
N GLU A 284 29.64 9.46 -7.94
CA GLU A 284 28.99 8.66 -8.97
C GLU A 284 27.81 7.85 -8.41
N SER A 285 26.76 7.73 -9.21
CA SER A 285 25.61 6.87 -8.92
C SER A 285 25.94 5.40 -9.12
N SER A 286 25.21 4.51 -8.44
CA SER A 286 25.36 3.05 -8.60
C SER A 286 24.00 2.37 -8.78
N SER A 287 24.02 1.14 -9.32
CA SER A 287 22.84 0.28 -9.47
C SER A 287 22.87 -0.91 -8.52
N TRP A 288 21.73 -1.55 -8.31
CA TRP A 288 21.67 -2.76 -7.47
C TRP A 288 22.51 -3.90 -8.05
N ARG A 289 22.69 -3.94 -9.38
CA ARG A 289 23.58 -4.88 -10.06
C ARG A 289 25.01 -4.91 -9.53
N TYR A 290 25.54 -3.77 -9.11
CA TYR A 290 26.88 -3.69 -8.53
C TYR A 290 26.87 -3.84 -7.01
N ARG A 291 25.81 -3.37 -6.35
CA ARG A 291 25.72 -3.36 -4.89
C ARG A 291 25.38 -4.73 -4.32
N TRP A 292 24.41 -5.42 -4.90
CA TRP A 292 23.90 -6.68 -4.37
C TRP A 292 24.97 -7.77 -4.25
N PRO A 293 25.85 -8.00 -5.25
CA PRO A 293 26.93 -8.98 -5.09
C PRO A 293 27.86 -8.65 -3.92
N VAL A 294 28.24 -7.37 -3.76
CA VAL A 294 29.12 -6.91 -2.67
C VAL A 294 28.46 -7.09 -1.30
N ILE A 295 27.16 -6.83 -1.21
CA ILE A 295 26.39 -7.02 0.03
C ILE A 295 26.31 -8.50 0.37
N CYS A 296 25.95 -9.37 -0.58
CA CYS A 296 25.86 -10.81 -0.37
C CYS A 296 27.22 -11.43 -0.01
N GLU A 297 28.29 -11.01 -0.68
CA GLU A 297 29.65 -11.52 -0.45
C GLU A 297 30.09 -11.32 1.01
N TYR A 298 29.68 -10.20 1.63
CA TYR A 298 29.94 -9.97 3.05
C TYR A 298 29.38 -11.09 3.95
N PHE A 299 28.20 -11.61 3.63
CA PHE A 299 27.58 -12.72 4.39
C PHE A 299 28.06 -14.10 3.91
N GLY A 300 29.04 -14.16 3.01
CA GLY A 300 29.50 -15.40 2.39
C GLY A 300 28.49 -15.96 1.39
N LEU A 301 27.62 -15.14 0.81
CA LEU A 301 26.64 -15.51 -0.21
C LEU A 301 27.07 -15.01 -1.59
N LYS A 302 26.56 -15.61 -2.66
CA LYS A 302 26.80 -15.16 -4.03
C LYS A 302 25.59 -14.40 -4.55
N GLY A 303 25.68 -13.06 -4.58
CA GLY A 303 24.57 -12.23 -5.06
C GLY A 303 24.33 -12.41 -6.57
N THR A 304 23.12 -12.81 -6.95
CA THR A 304 22.73 -13.04 -8.35
C THR A 304 21.62 -12.07 -8.80
N PRO A 305 21.41 -11.89 -10.12
CA PRO A 305 20.28 -11.13 -10.65
C PRO A 305 18.91 -11.66 -10.16
N PRO A 306 17.82 -10.88 -10.31
CA PRO A 306 16.48 -11.36 -9.99
C PRO A 306 16.10 -12.55 -10.87
N LEU A 307 15.24 -13.43 -10.35
CA LEU A 307 14.78 -14.62 -11.07
C LEU A 307 13.78 -14.22 -12.19
N PRO A 308 13.91 -14.74 -13.43
CA PRO A 308 13.07 -14.32 -14.57
C PRO A 308 11.57 -14.64 -14.44
N ASP A 309 11.25 -15.81 -13.87
CA ASP A 309 9.88 -16.36 -13.86
C ASP A 309 9.31 -16.54 -12.43
N ARG A 310 10.03 -16.06 -11.41
CA ARG A 310 9.63 -16.14 -9.99
C ARG A 310 10.05 -14.86 -9.27
N GLN A 311 9.23 -14.32 -8.38
CA GLN A 311 9.72 -13.34 -7.42
C GLN A 311 10.61 -14.07 -6.40
N ALA A 312 11.86 -13.62 -6.24
CA ALA A 312 12.67 -14.04 -5.11
C ALA A 312 11.92 -13.69 -3.81
N PRO A 313 12.00 -14.54 -2.76
CA PRO A 313 11.25 -14.31 -1.53
C PRO A 313 11.63 -12.96 -0.94
N LEU A 314 10.62 -12.11 -0.72
CA LEU A 314 10.81 -10.81 -0.11
C LEU A 314 11.44 -10.97 1.28
N PRO A 315 12.44 -10.16 1.65
CA PRO A 315 13.15 -10.28 2.91
C PRO A 315 12.21 -10.35 4.10
N GLU A 316 11.17 -9.50 4.11
CA GLU A 316 10.16 -9.47 5.16
C GLU A 316 9.41 -10.81 5.28
N HIS A 317 8.92 -11.36 4.16
CA HIS A 317 8.22 -12.64 4.16
C HIS A 317 9.13 -13.81 4.54
N TYR A 318 10.38 -13.79 4.09
CA TYR A 318 11.36 -14.80 4.42
C TYR A 318 11.70 -14.80 5.92
N LEU A 319 11.92 -13.62 6.50
CA LEU A 319 12.16 -13.45 7.93
C LEU A 319 10.98 -13.96 8.77
N MET A 320 9.75 -13.65 8.37
CA MET A 320 8.54 -14.10 9.05
C MET A 320 8.34 -15.61 8.97
N LYS A 321 8.53 -16.19 7.77
CA LYS A 321 8.45 -17.65 7.58
C LYS A 321 9.47 -18.40 8.44
N HIS A 322 10.64 -17.81 8.69
CA HIS A 322 11.74 -18.45 9.39
C HIS A 322 12.02 -17.84 10.78
N VAL A 323 11.01 -17.26 11.41
CA VAL A 323 11.17 -16.51 12.67
C VAL A 323 11.67 -17.38 13.84
N GLU A 324 11.24 -18.63 13.91
CA GLU A 324 11.72 -19.55 14.96
C GLU A 324 13.21 -19.84 14.79
N LYS A 325 13.67 -19.97 13.54
CA LYS A 325 15.10 -20.15 13.25
C LYS A 325 15.92 -18.92 13.61
N TRP A 326 15.36 -17.72 13.43
CA TRP A 326 15.99 -16.51 13.92
C TRP A 326 16.09 -16.48 15.44
N LYS A 327 15.03 -16.85 16.19
CA LYS A 327 15.09 -16.93 17.67
C LYS A 327 16.16 -17.91 18.16
N GLU A 328 16.40 -19.00 17.43
CA GLU A 328 17.52 -19.90 17.70
C GLU A 328 18.87 -19.20 17.48
N MET A 329 19.05 -18.46 16.38
CA MET A 329 20.25 -17.67 16.12
C MET A 329 20.46 -16.60 17.20
N GLU A 330 19.39 -15.94 17.65
CA GLU A 330 19.44 -14.98 18.75
C GLU A 330 20.02 -15.62 20.01
N LYS A 331 19.54 -16.79 20.40
CA LYS A 331 20.07 -17.52 21.57
C LYS A 331 21.49 -18.00 21.35
N LYS A 332 21.78 -18.60 20.19
CA LYS A 332 23.07 -19.20 19.85
C LYS A 332 24.20 -18.18 19.83
N HIS A 333 23.95 -16.99 19.28
CA HIS A 333 24.95 -15.94 19.14
C HIS A 333 24.83 -14.84 20.20
N GLY A 334 23.93 -15.02 21.18
CA GLY A 334 23.71 -14.08 22.26
C GLY A 334 23.22 -12.72 21.77
N LEU A 335 22.34 -12.70 20.79
CA LEU A 335 21.88 -11.48 20.13
C LEU A 335 20.78 -10.75 20.92
N VAL A 336 20.65 -9.42 20.76
CA VAL A 336 19.52 -8.64 21.27
C VAL A 336 18.27 -9.11 20.54
N GLY A 337 17.27 -9.56 21.30
CA GLY A 337 16.00 -10.01 20.76
C GLY A 337 15.04 -8.89 20.40
N GLY A 338 13.99 -9.21 19.63
CA GLY A 338 12.89 -8.28 19.35
C GLY A 338 13.11 -7.36 18.14
N HIS A 339 13.99 -7.77 17.22
CA HIS A 339 14.23 -7.07 15.96
C HIS A 339 13.36 -7.55 14.78
N ILE A 340 12.80 -8.77 14.84
CA ILE A 340 11.87 -9.30 13.82
C ILE A 340 10.40 -9.12 14.23
N ILE A 341 10.04 -9.51 15.46
CA ILE A 341 8.67 -9.37 15.99
C ILE A 341 8.70 -8.35 17.13
N ASN A 342 8.11 -7.18 16.90
CA ASN A 342 7.91 -6.12 17.90
C ASN A 342 6.80 -5.20 17.40
N ASP A 343 6.03 -4.58 18.29
CA ASP A 343 5.10 -3.47 18.00
C ASP A 343 5.72 -2.31 17.18
N ARG A 344 7.06 -2.32 17.00
CA ARG A 344 7.87 -1.36 16.25
C ARG A 344 8.50 -1.89 14.96
N THR A 345 8.40 -3.19 14.66
CA THR A 345 8.90 -3.79 13.41
C THR A 345 7.98 -4.89 12.91
N PHE A 346 7.53 -4.71 11.66
CA PHE A 346 6.84 -5.64 10.78
C PHE A 346 5.63 -6.41 11.35
N ILE A 347 4.51 -6.22 10.64
CA ILE A 347 3.16 -6.82 10.77
C ILE A 347 2.23 -6.12 11.76
N GLU A 348 1.51 -5.13 11.23
CA GLU A 348 0.05 -5.27 11.16
C GLU A 348 -0.29 -5.46 9.66
N PRO A 349 -1.22 -6.35 9.26
CA PRO A 349 -1.55 -6.61 7.84
C PRO A 349 -2.10 -5.41 7.06
N THR A 350 -2.27 -4.28 7.73
CA THR A 350 -3.02 -3.09 7.33
C THR A 350 -2.17 -1.96 6.76
N HIS A 351 -0.83 -2.01 6.85
CA HIS A 351 0.04 -0.90 6.40
C HIS A 351 1.11 -1.38 5.41
N GLY A 352 0.85 -1.08 4.13
CA GLY A 352 1.54 -1.59 2.94
C GLY A 352 3.07 -1.58 2.96
N VAL A 353 3.61 -2.57 2.23
CA VAL A 353 4.88 -2.53 1.49
C VAL A 353 6.11 -2.00 2.26
N GLY A 354 6.92 -2.92 2.81
CA GLY A 354 8.17 -2.60 3.53
C GLY A 354 9.17 -1.74 2.75
N MET A 355 10.06 -1.03 3.46
CA MET A 355 11.05 -0.13 2.85
C MET A 355 11.93 -0.84 1.81
N ILE A 356 12.30 -2.09 2.07
CA ILE A 356 13.10 -2.87 1.12
C ILE A 356 12.32 -3.13 -0.15
N TYR A 357 11.06 -3.55 -0.06
CA TYR A 357 10.20 -3.69 -1.23
C TYR A 357 10.12 -2.40 -2.03
N GLY A 358 9.97 -1.24 -1.39
CA GLY A 358 9.96 0.05 -2.09
C GLY A 358 11.23 0.29 -2.92
N LEU A 359 12.39 -0.06 -2.37
CA LEU A 359 13.70 0.11 -3.02
C LEU A 359 13.98 -0.94 -4.11
N THR A 360 13.44 -2.15 -3.97
CA THR A 360 13.75 -3.29 -4.85
C THR A 360 12.65 -3.59 -5.88
N ASN A 361 11.44 -3.07 -5.69
CA ASN A 361 10.29 -3.33 -6.58
C ASN A 361 9.60 -2.06 -7.11
N MET A 362 9.49 -0.98 -6.33
CA MET A 362 8.70 0.21 -6.74
C MET A 362 9.51 1.25 -7.51
N LEU A 363 10.72 1.58 -7.06
CA LEU A 363 11.54 2.65 -7.65
C LEU A 363 12.31 2.20 -8.91
N GLY A 364 11.65 1.54 -9.86
CA GLY A 364 12.25 0.95 -11.06
C GLY A 364 12.71 1.94 -12.14
N PHE A 365 13.16 3.14 -11.75
CA PHE A 365 13.61 4.21 -12.64
C PHE A 365 14.86 4.91 -12.09
N ASP A 366 15.62 5.52 -13.01
CA ASP A 366 16.81 6.30 -12.69
C ASP A 366 16.44 7.57 -11.90
N ARG A 367 17.18 7.84 -10.82
CA ARG A 367 16.94 8.97 -9.89
C ARG A 367 18.22 9.52 -9.27
N GLN A 368 19.35 9.33 -9.92
CA GLN A 368 20.65 9.80 -9.45
C GLN A 368 20.65 11.31 -9.15
N LEU A 369 21.33 11.68 -8.07
CA LEU A 369 21.48 13.07 -7.62
C LEU A 369 22.69 13.73 -8.26
N ASP A 370 22.61 15.04 -8.48
CA ASP A 370 23.77 15.85 -8.76
C ASP A 370 24.41 16.26 -7.44
N MET A 371 25.65 15.83 -7.23
CA MET A 371 26.39 16.03 -5.97
C MET A 371 27.31 17.26 -6.01
N THR A 372 27.32 18.01 -7.12
CA THR A 372 28.29 19.09 -7.37
C THR A 372 28.21 20.18 -6.29
N GLN A 373 27.01 20.70 -6.00
CA GLN A 373 26.84 21.81 -5.07
C GLN A 373 27.24 21.45 -3.63
N CYS A 374 26.89 20.25 -3.16
CA CYS A 374 27.32 19.75 -1.86
C CYS A 374 28.84 19.57 -1.78
N HIS A 375 29.45 19.01 -2.83
CA HIS A 375 30.89 18.79 -2.87
C HIS A 375 31.69 20.09 -2.92
N GLU A 376 31.20 21.10 -3.66
CA GLU A 376 31.79 22.44 -3.68
C GLU A 376 31.71 23.11 -2.30
N MET A 377 30.58 22.95 -1.61
CA MET A 377 30.38 23.47 -0.25
C MET A 377 31.33 22.82 0.76
N TRP A 378 31.50 21.49 0.72
CA TRP A 378 32.33 20.74 1.67
C TRP A 378 33.84 20.80 1.37
N GLY A 379 34.23 21.05 0.12
CA GLY A 379 35.64 21.32 -0.23
C GLY A 379 36.60 20.16 0.05
N SER A 380 37.78 20.47 0.61
CA SER A 380 38.91 19.53 0.79
C SER A 380 38.74 18.50 1.92
N GLU A 381 37.84 18.75 2.88
CA GLU A 381 37.51 17.78 3.95
C GLU A 381 36.87 16.48 3.41
N ARG A 382 36.50 16.48 2.12
CA ARG A 382 36.08 15.33 1.33
C ARG A 382 37.12 14.18 1.30
N LEU A 383 38.41 14.46 1.34
CA LEU A 383 39.45 13.49 0.93
C LEU A 383 39.68 12.31 1.88
N GLU A 384 39.19 12.34 3.13
CA GLU A 384 39.30 11.22 4.07
C GLU A 384 38.04 10.33 4.09
N SER A 385 36.86 10.88 3.81
CA SER A 385 35.59 10.16 4.00
C SER A 385 35.14 9.32 2.79
N PHE A 386 35.67 9.60 1.60
CA PHE A 386 35.21 9.01 0.31
C PHE A 386 36.17 7.93 -0.26
N ARG A 387 37.18 7.46 0.49
CA ARG A 387 38.31 6.68 -0.06
C ARG A 387 38.05 5.20 -0.39
N SER A 388 36.98 4.57 0.09
CA SER A 388 36.72 3.16 -0.26
C SER A 388 35.60 3.07 -1.31
N GLY A 389 35.83 2.41 -2.44
CA GLY A 389 34.78 2.12 -3.44
C GLY A 389 33.71 1.13 -2.96
N SER A 390 33.50 0.99 -1.65
CA SER A 390 32.56 0.07 -1.03
C SER A 390 31.19 0.72 -0.83
N SER A 391 30.11 -0.03 -1.07
CA SER A 391 28.73 0.48 -0.92
C SER A 391 28.44 0.94 0.50
N SER A 392 27.55 1.91 0.69
CA SER A 392 27.18 2.36 2.03
C SER A 392 26.62 1.21 2.88
N PHE A 393 25.90 0.26 2.25
CA PHE A 393 25.46 -0.98 2.90
C PHE A 393 26.63 -1.81 3.41
N SER A 394 27.65 -2.07 2.59
CA SER A 394 28.81 -2.88 3.02
C SER A 394 29.59 -2.23 4.16
N ARG A 395 29.76 -0.90 4.15
CA ARG A 395 30.42 -0.15 5.22
C ARG A 395 29.65 -0.21 6.54
N ILE A 396 28.34 -0.08 6.48
CA ILE A 396 27.51 -0.12 7.69
C ILE A 396 27.39 -1.55 8.19
N ILE A 397 27.19 -2.52 7.31
CA ILE A 397 27.12 -3.94 7.69
C ILE A 397 28.46 -4.43 8.30
N SER A 398 29.60 -3.93 7.80
CA SER A 398 30.92 -4.19 8.38
C SER A 398 31.16 -3.46 9.70
N ASN A 399 30.85 -2.16 9.79
CA ASN A 399 30.99 -1.38 11.03
C ASN A 399 30.03 -1.84 12.14
N VAL A 400 28.86 -2.37 11.78
CA VAL A 400 27.85 -2.93 12.70
C VAL A 400 28.17 -4.39 13.06
N GLY A 401 29.18 -5.00 12.43
CA GLY A 401 29.73 -6.28 12.87
C GLY A 401 28.74 -7.46 12.83
N PHE A 402 27.89 -7.54 11.80
CA PHE A 402 26.95 -8.66 11.67
C PHE A 402 27.62 -10.05 11.56
N ASN A 403 28.90 -10.11 11.20
CA ASN A 403 29.65 -11.37 11.05
C ASN A 403 30.39 -11.83 12.32
N ASN A 404 30.50 -11.01 13.37
CA ASN A 404 31.21 -11.37 14.61
C ASN A 404 30.56 -10.66 15.81
N SER A 405 29.58 -11.33 16.42
CA SER A 405 29.27 -11.42 17.86
C SER A 405 29.57 -10.27 18.85
N SER A 406 29.76 -9.00 18.46
CA SER A 406 30.11 -7.92 19.42
C SER A 406 29.03 -6.85 19.59
N PHE A 407 27.98 -6.84 18.76
CA PHE A 407 26.98 -5.76 18.73
C PHE A 407 25.60 -6.14 19.23
N LEU A 408 25.33 -7.43 19.30
CA LEU A 408 24.06 -7.94 19.81
C LEU A 408 24.22 -8.61 21.20
N LEU A 409 25.43 -8.61 21.79
CA LEU A 409 25.65 -9.11 23.15
C LEU A 409 25.12 -8.12 24.20
N ASN A 410 24.52 -8.67 25.26
CA ASN A 410 24.24 -7.93 26.50
C ASN A 410 25.49 -7.21 27.02
N GLY A 411 25.30 -6.00 27.56
CA GLY A 411 26.34 -5.02 27.90
C GLY A 411 27.48 -5.46 28.84
N SER A 412 27.52 -6.71 29.29
CA SER A 412 28.53 -7.27 30.18
C SER A 412 29.76 -7.88 29.50
N TYR A 413 29.82 -7.99 28.16
CA TYR A 413 30.92 -8.72 27.46
C TYR A 413 31.83 -7.85 26.56
N ARG A 414 31.69 -6.51 26.58
CA ARG A 414 32.47 -5.61 25.70
C ARG A 414 33.96 -5.47 26.05
N GLU A 415 34.42 -5.90 27.23
CA GLU A 415 35.80 -5.68 27.68
C GLU A 415 36.85 -6.64 27.06
N LEU A 416 36.44 -7.68 26.33
CA LEU A 416 37.35 -8.73 25.82
C LEU A 416 37.69 -8.66 24.31
N ALA A 417 37.10 -7.72 23.57
CA ALA A 417 37.18 -7.69 22.10
C ALA A 417 38.48 -7.17 21.43
N PRO A 418 39.33 -6.30 22.04
CA PRO A 418 40.45 -5.71 21.30
C PRO A 418 41.58 -6.69 20.92
N ALA A 419 41.64 -7.89 21.52
CA ALA A 419 42.79 -8.78 21.37
C ALA A 419 42.74 -9.72 20.14
N LEU A 420 41.63 -9.76 19.38
CA LEU A 420 41.41 -10.76 18.31
C LEU A 420 41.37 -10.18 16.89
N ILE A 421 41.47 -8.86 16.71
CA ILE A 421 41.20 -8.18 15.42
C ILE A 421 42.47 -8.02 14.54
N GLU A 422 43.68 -8.24 15.05
CA GLU A 422 44.90 -8.03 14.25
C GLU A 422 45.33 -9.20 13.35
N GLU A 423 44.72 -10.40 13.44
CA GLU A 423 45.31 -11.60 12.83
C GLU A 423 44.69 -12.11 11.51
N ALA A 424 43.66 -11.47 10.95
CA ALA A 424 43.05 -11.96 9.72
C ALA A 424 42.55 -10.84 8.80
N LEU A 425 43.35 -10.49 7.78
CA LEU A 425 42.94 -10.18 6.39
C LEU A 425 44.18 -9.68 5.59
N PRO A 426 44.50 -10.25 4.39
CA PRO A 426 45.55 -9.73 3.53
C PRO A 426 45.04 -8.68 2.53
N GLU A 427 45.80 -7.60 2.36
CA GLU A 427 45.53 -6.50 1.41
C GLU A 427 45.59 -6.97 -0.07
N VAL A 428 44.56 -6.65 -0.88
CA VAL A 428 44.60 -6.77 -2.34
C VAL A 428 44.23 -5.42 -2.97
N ALA A 429 45.21 -4.81 -3.67
CA ALA A 429 45.05 -3.56 -4.40
C ALA A 429 44.47 -3.77 -5.82
N PRO A 430 43.60 -2.88 -6.35
CA PRO A 430 43.02 -3.04 -7.69
C PRO A 430 43.88 -2.43 -8.81
N LYS A 431 43.89 -3.09 -9.99
CA LYS A 431 44.48 -2.61 -11.25
C LYS A 431 43.46 -1.79 -12.09
N PRO A 432 43.90 -0.87 -12.97
CA PRO A 432 43.01 -0.04 -13.80
C PRO A 432 42.80 -0.61 -15.21
N ASP A 433 41.61 -0.36 -15.79
CA ASP A 433 41.26 -0.68 -17.19
C ASP A 433 40.89 0.59 -18.02
N PRO A 434 40.94 0.53 -19.37
CA PRO A 434 41.17 1.69 -20.27
C PRO A 434 39.88 2.35 -20.85
N PRO A 435 39.99 3.52 -21.53
CA PRO A 435 38.85 4.42 -21.76
C PRO A 435 38.13 4.20 -23.10
N PHE A 436 36.81 4.39 -23.15
CA PHE A 436 36.04 4.50 -24.40
C PHE A 436 35.09 5.71 -24.41
N ARG A 437 35.00 6.33 -25.60
CA ARG A 437 34.44 7.66 -25.91
C ARG A 437 32.91 7.66 -26.10
N PRO A 438 32.19 8.75 -25.75
CA PRO A 438 30.74 8.89 -25.94
C PRO A 438 30.35 9.47 -27.30
N VAL A 439 29.20 9.06 -27.84
CA VAL A 439 28.52 9.68 -28.99
C VAL A 439 27.27 10.40 -28.49
N ALA A 440 27.18 11.70 -28.76
CA ALA A 440 26.10 12.59 -28.37
C ALA A 440 25.04 12.74 -29.47
N VAL A 441 23.76 12.84 -29.09
CA VAL A 441 22.72 13.46 -29.92
C VAL A 441 21.82 14.33 -29.03
N ARG A 442 21.75 15.62 -29.37
CA ARG A 442 20.91 16.69 -28.77
C ARG A 442 19.59 16.84 -29.52
N TYR A 443 18.60 17.51 -28.90
CA TYR A 443 17.63 18.52 -29.40
C TYR A 443 16.40 18.49 -28.44
N SER A 444 16.25 19.38 -27.45
CA SER A 444 15.85 20.81 -27.41
C SER A 444 14.36 21.09 -27.71
N GLY A 445 13.66 21.77 -26.79
CA GLY A 445 12.42 22.52 -27.09
C GLY A 445 11.40 22.58 -25.94
N HIS A 446 11.51 23.60 -25.09
CA HIS A 446 10.50 24.00 -24.09
C HIS A 446 9.48 24.98 -24.70
N LEU A 447 8.24 24.96 -24.20
CA LEU A 447 7.47 26.17 -23.84
C LEU A 447 6.21 25.82 -23.00
N THR A 448 5.96 26.66 -22.00
CA THR A 448 4.95 26.65 -20.94
C THR A 448 3.82 27.64 -21.21
N MET A 449 2.64 27.47 -20.58
CA MET A 449 1.75 28.59 -20.21
C MET A 449 0.82 28.25 -19.03
N ASP A 450 0.67 29.26 -18.15
CA ASP A 450 -0.06 29.31 -16.86
C ASP A 450 -1.55 29.69 -17.00
N ALA A 451 -2.27 29.53 -15.89
CA ALA A 451 -3.71 29.75 -15.73
C ALA A 451 -4.12 31.24 -15.62
N ALA A 452 -5.04 31.67 -16.49
CA ALA A 452 -6.01 32.74 -16.27
C ALA A 452 -7.22 32.52 -17.19
N GLU A 453 -8.41 32.94 -16.74
CA GLU A 453 -9.71 32.90 -17.44
C GLU A 453 -10.57 31.63 -17.28
N MET A 454 -10.96 31.35 -16.03
CA MET A 454 -12.26 30.75 -15.74
C MET A 454 -13.32 31.87 -15.56
N GLN A 455 -13.60 32.59 -16.65
CA GLN A 455 -14.87 33.28 -16.85
C GLN A 455 -15.27 33.00 -18.29
N LEU A 456 -16.22 32.07 -18.50
CA LEU A 456 -16.77 31.84 -19.84
C LEU A 456 -18.02 32.70 -20.05
N PRO A 457 -18.20 33.29 -21.26
CA PRO A 457 -19.27 34.24 -21.52
C PRO A 457 -20.61 33.53 -21.75
N HIS A 458 -21.67 34.22 -21.35
CA HIS A 458 -23.05 33.95 -21.75
C HIS A 458 -23.18 33.85 -23.27
N PHE A 459 -23.61 32.70 -23.79
CA PHE A 459 -24.25 32.61 -25.11
C PHE A 459 -25.76 32.43 -24.94
N LYS A 460 -26.50 33.39 -25.50
CA LYS A 460 -27.96 33.51 -25.47
C LYS A 460 -28.64 32.34 -26.19
N HIS A 461 -29.77 31.92 -25.62
CA HIS A 461 -30.77 31.06 -26.27
C HIS A 461 -31.27 31.66 -27.59
N SER A 462 -31.48 30.80 -28.59
CA SER A 462 -32.53 30.99 -29.59
C SER A 462 -33.26 29.66 -29.82
N THR A 463 -34.54 29.70 -29.53
CA THR A 463 -35.60 28.70 -29.73
C THR A 463 -35.86 28.42 -31.21
N HIS A 464 -36.08 27.17 -31.61
CA HIS A 464 -37.12 26.84 -32.60
C HIS A 464 -37.63 25.40 -32.44
N SER A 465 -38.95 25.32 -32.45
CA SER A 465 -39.87 24.17 -32.40
C SER A 465 -39.90 23.37 -33.72
N PHE A 466 -40.21 22.07 -33.68
CA PHE A 466 -41.39 21.44 -34.33
C PHE A 466 -41.47 19.92 -34.04
N SER A 467 -42.71 19.44 -33.96
CA SER A 467 -43.17 18.08 -33.59
C SER A 467 -43.63 17.28 -34.85
N PRO A 468 -44.24 16.08 -34.79
CA PRO A 468 -43.69 14.83 -35.33
C PRO A 468 -44.52 14.22 -36.48
N THR A 469 -44.04 13.16 -37.15
CA THR A 469 -44.92 12.31 -37.97
C THR A 469 -44.44 10.85 -38.02
N LEU A 470 -45.40 9.94 -37.81
CA LEU A 470 -45.33 8.47 -37.82
C LEU A 470 -44.99 7.88 -39.19
N LEU A 471 -44.45 6.64 -39.21
CA LEU A 471 -44.95 5.55 -40.07
C LEU A 471 -44.43 4.15 -39.64
N GLU A 472 -45.33 3.16 -39.73
CA GLU A 472 -45.27 1.78 -39.24
C GLU A 472 -44.65 0.76 -40.23
N ALA A 473 -43.94 -0.23 -39.65
CA ALA A 473 -43.93 -1.70 -39.82
C ALA A 473 -43.82 -2.46 -41.18
N GLY A 474 -42.78 -3.32 -41.26
CA GLY A 474 -42.85 -4.78 -41.61
C GLY A 474 -42.21 -5.27 -42.93
N PRO A 475 -41.93 -6.58 -43.13
CA PRO A 475 -41.10 -7.51 -42.31
C PRO A 475 -40.06 -8.37 -43.13
N GLU A 476 -39.20 -9.11 -42.40
CA GLU A 476 -38.20 -10.15 -42.80
C GLU A 476 -36.86 -9.65 -43.44
N GLY A 477 -35.64 -9.93 -42.97
CA GLY A 477 -35.12 -10.69 -41.82
C GLY A 477 -33.68 -11.16 -42.12
N ILE A 478 -32.63 -10.46 -41.65
CA ILE A 478 -31.30 -11.02 -41.34
C ILE A 478 -30.74 -10.29 -40.11
N LEU A 479 -30.41 -11.09 -39.09
CA LEU A 479 -29.86 -10.72 -37.79
C LEU A 479 -28.40 -10.22 -37.91
N VAL A 480 -28.16 -8.94 -37.63
CA VAL A 480 -26.92 -8.44 -37.00
C VAL A 480 -27.28 -7.15 -36.25
N ARG A 481 -26.95 -7.08 -34.95
CA ARG A 481 -26.79 -5.90 -34.05
C ARG A 481 -27.70 -5.90 -32.82
N SER A 482 -27.06 -5.73 -31.67
CA SER A 482 -27.23 -4.50 -30.90
C SER A 482 -25.93 -4.16 -30.17
N THR A 483 -24.98 -3.56 -30.88
CA THR A 483 -24.13 -2.54 -30.27
C THR A 483 -25.05 -1.35 -29.98
N SER A 484 -25.20 -0.99 -28.71
CA SER A 484 -25.91 0.22 -28.28
C SER A 484 -25.27 1.43 -28.97
N MET A 485 -25.88 1.89 -30.06
CA MET A 485 -25.48 3.07 -30.80
C MET A 485 -25.85 4.30 -29.97
N LEU A 486 -24.86 4.96 -29.40
CA LEU A 486 -24.97 6.37 -29.03
C LEU A 486 -24.98 7.21 -30.32
N LEU A 487 -26.12 7.26 -31.00
CA LEU A 487 -26.37 8.19 -32.10
C LEU A 487 -26.55 9.60 -31.52
N PHE A 488 -25.47 10.40 -31.53
CA PHE A 488 -25.57 11.82 -31.19
C PHE A 488 -25.94 12.62 -32.45
N PRO A 489 -26.94 13.52 -32.41
CA PRO A 489 -27.39 14.25 -33.59
C PRO A 489 -26.27 15.11 -34.19
N ASP A 490 -26.17 15.05 -35.51
CA ASP A 490 -25.18 15.74 -36.34
C ASP A 490 -25.23 17.25 -36.12
N GLY A 491 -24.10 17.82 -35.72
CA GLY A 491 -23.84 19.24 -35.83
C GLY A 491 -23.00 19.46 -37.08
N ASP A 492 -23.63 20.07 -38.09
CA ASP A 492 -23.08 20.42 -39.41
C ASP A 492 -21.57 20.70 -39.42
N VAL A 493 -20.84 19.82 -40.11
CA VAL A 493 -19.49 20.12 -40.58
C VAL A 493 -19.64 20.77 -41.95
N ASN A 494 -19.62 22.11 -41.99
CA ASN A 494 -19.49 22.85 -43.25
C ASN A 494 -18.24 22.34 -44.02
N GLY A 495 -18.42 22.05 -45.30
CA GLY A 495 -17.54 21.22 -46.13
C GLY A 495 -16.08 21.69 -46.37
N ASP A 496 -15.63 22.75 -45.72
CA ASP A 496 -14.23 23.21 -45.80
C ASP A 496 -13.34 22.77 -44.63
N ASP A 497 -13.89 22.48 -43.44
CA ASP A 497 -13.09 22.06 -42.26
C ASP A 497 -12.69 20.57 -42.29
N ALA A 498 -13.45 19.73 -43.02
CA ALA A 498 -13.17 18.31 -43.16
C ALA A 498 -11.85 18.00 -43.90
N LYS A 499 -11.27 18.97 -44.63
CA LYS A 499 -9.98 18.80 -45.33
C LYS A 499 -8.75 18.96 -44.43
N ARG A 500 -8.89 19.54 -43.22
CA ARG A 500 -7.75 19.81 -42.32
C ARG A 500 -7.63 18.81 -41.18
N ASP A 501 -8.73 18.20 -40.74
CA ASP A 501 -8.72 17.21 -39.68
C ASP A 501 -8.85 15.77 -40.21
N LYS A 502 -7.71 15.11 -40.42
CA LYS A 502 -7.66 13.72 -40.90
C LYS A 502 -8.17 12.71 -39.87
N LEU A 503 -8.22 13.08 -38.58
CA LEU A 503 -8.76 12.22 -37.51
C LEU A 503 -10.29 12.28 -37.51
N ALA A 504 -10.88 13.41 -37.89
CA ALA A 504 -12.33 13.54 -38.03
C ALA A 504 -12.94 12.60 -39.09
N ALA A 505 -12.14 12.06 -40.01
CA ALA A 505 -12.58 11.09 -41.01
C ALA A 505 -12.72 9.65 -40.46
N LEU A 506 -12.23 9.37 -39.25
CA LEU A 506 -12.32 8.05 -38.63
C LEU A 506 -13.69 7.83 -37.97
N PRO A 507 -14.20 6.58 -37.95
CA PRO A 507 -15.35 6.18 -37.14
C PRO A 507 -15.16 6.54 -35.66
N GLU A 508 -16.24 6.96 -34.99
CA GLU A 508 -16.17 7.39 -33.58
C GLU A 508 -15.71 6.27 -32.65
N GLU A 509 -16.05 5.02 -32.93
CA GLU A 509 -15.63 3.83 -32.19
C GLU A 509 -14.09 3.69 -32.16
N LEU A 510 -13.44 3.87 -33.31
CA LEU A 510 -11.97 3.82 -33.43
C LEU A 510 -11.31 5.00 -32.73
N LEU A 511 -11.94 6.17 -32.77
CA LEU A 511 -11.46 7.34 -32.05
C LEU A 511 -11.56 7.13 -30.54
N ILE A 512 -12.68 6.63 -30.02
CA ILE A 512 -12.87 6.33 -28.59
C ILE A 512 -11.85 5.29 -28.12
N GLU A 513 -11.63 4.21 -28.88
CA GLU A 513 -10.62 3.20 -28.55
C GLU A 513 -9.19 3.77 -28.55
N THR A 514 -8.91 4.70 -29.45
CA THR A 514 -7.61 5.41 -29.46
C THR A 514 -7.47 6.34 -28.26
N LEU A 515 -8.55 7.06 -27.93
CA LEU A 515 -8.60 7.98 -26.78
C LEU A 515 -8.52 7.23 -25.44
N ASN A 516 -9.08 6.01 -25.32
CA ASN A 516 -8.95 5.13 -24.15
C ASN A 516 -7.50 4.83 -23.76
N ARG A 517 -6.55 4.97 -24.70
CA ARG A 517 -5.12 4.73 -24.46
C ARG A 517 -4.34 5.97 -24.05
N LEU A 518 -4.97 7.14 -24.09
CA LEU A 518 -4.36 8.41 -23.71
C LEU A 518 -4.44 8.62 -22.20
N CYS A 519 -3.49 9.36 -21.64
CA CYS A 519 -3.56 9.75 -20.24
C CYS A 519 -4.69 10.77 -20.02
N HIS A 520 -5.21 10.87 -18.79
CA HIS A 520 -6.29 11.81 -18.43
C HIS A 520 -5.96 13.27 -18.82
N LYS A 521 -4.69 13.68 -18.70
CA LYS A 521 -4.25 15.03 -19.09
C LYS A 521 -4.41 15.27 -20.60
N ASP A 522 -4.05 14.29 -21.41
CA ASP A 522 -4.16 14.40 -22.87
C ASP A 522 -5.62 14.37 -23.31
N LEU A 523 -6.47 13.56 -22.67
CA LEU A 523 -7.92 13.58 -22.87
C LEU A 523 -8.54 14.94 -22.54
N CYS A 524 -8.12 15.59 -21.44
CA CYS A 524 -8.54 16.95 -21.11
C CYS A 524 -8.07 17.97 -22.16
N ASN A 525 -6.91 17.78 -22.79
CA ASN A 525 -6.45 18.64 -23.87
C ASN A 525 -7.25 18.39 -25.16
N VAL A 526 -7.53 17.12 -25.48
CA VAL A 526 -8.39 16.73 -26.61
C VAL A 526 -9.79 17.30 -26.45
N SER A 527 -10.33 17.30 -25.22
CA SER A 527 -11.67 17.83 -24.95
C SER A 527 -11.80 19.34 -25.18
N ARG A 528 -10.67 20.07 -25.24
CA ARG A 528 -10.62 21.52 -25.49
C ARG A 528 -10.53 21.87 -26.98
N LEU A 529 -10.29 20.89 -27.86
CA LEU A 529 -10.06 21.15 -29.30
C LEU A 529 -11.33 21.66 -30.00
N ASN A 530 -12.42 20.90 -29.93
CA ASN A 530 -13.72 21.27 -30.49
C ASN A 530 -14.86 20.48 -29.82
N LYS A 531 -16.11 20.81 -30.15
CA LYS A 531 -17.30 20.16 -29.58
C LYS A 531 -17.40 18.64 -29.85
N ARG A 532 -16.81 18.14 -30.95
CA ARG A 532 -16.81 16.70 -31.27
C ARG A 532 -15.81 15.96 -30.39
N TYR A 533 -14.56 16.40 -30.35
CA TYR A 533 -13.55 15.80 -29.46
C TYR A 533 -13.87 15.99 -27.98
N HIS A 534 -14.56 17.08 -27.61
CA HIS A 534 -15.13 17.22 -26.26
C HIS A 534 -16.08 16.08 -25.91
N ARG A 535 -17.00 15.72 -26.81
CA ARG A 535 -17.94 14.60 -26.60
C ARG A 535 -17.22 13.26 -26.54
N LEU A 536 -16.27 13.02 -27.44
CA LEU A 536 -15.50 11.77 -27.49
C LEU A 536 -14.60 11.59 -26.26
N ALA A 537 -13.95 12.67 -25.80
CA ALA A 537 -13.14 12.65 -24.58
C ALA A 537 -14.00 12.52 -23.32
N ASP A 538 -15.17 13.17 -23.24
CA ASP A 538 -16.11 13.01 -22.11
C ASP A 538 -16.55 11.53 -21.98
N ALA A 539 -16.79 10.83 -23.09
CA ALA A 539 -17.17 9.41 -23.08
C ALA A 539 -16.08 8.47 -22.50
N VAL A 540 -14.81 8.87 -22.59
CA VAL A 540 -13.68 8.12 -22.02
C VAL A 540 -13.42 8.54 -20.58
N LEU A 541 -13.41 9.85 -20.31
CA LEU A 541 -13.09 10.42 -19.01
C LEU A 541 -14.10 10.04 -17.92
N TYR A 542 -15.38 9.92 -18.27
CA TYR A 542 -16.44 9.60 -17.31
C TYR A 542 -16.81 8.12 -17.28
N LYS A 543 -16.12 7.27 -18.05
CA LYS A 543 -16.45 5.83 -18.15
C LYS A 543 -16.40 5.13 -16.78
N SER A 544 -15.41 5.46 -15.96
CA SER A 544 -15.25 4.94 -14.60
C SER A 544 -15.06 6.11 -13.64
N VAL A 545 -15.91 6.19 -12.61
CA VAL A 545 -15.91 7.28 -11.65
C VAL A 545 -15.65 6.75 -10.26
N HIS A 546 -14.54 7.17 -9.66
CA HIS A 546 -14.19 6.83 -8.29
C HIS A 546 -14.36 8.05 -7.37
N PHE A 547 -15.29 7.94 -6.43
CA PHE A 547 -15.48 8.94 -5.38
C PHE A 547 -14.65 8.55 -4.17
N GLN A 548 -13.69 9.40 -3.82
CA GLN A 548 -12.81 9.25 -2.65
C GLN A 548 -13.37 9.96 -1.40
N SER A 549 -14.24 10.96 -1.61
CA SER A 549 -14.90 11.68 -0.51
C SER A 549 -16.35 12.00 -0.88
N PRO A 550 -17.22 12.20 0.13
CA PRO A 550 -18.61 12.57 -0.10
C PRO A 550 -18.81 13.94 -0.77
N GLU A 551 -17.93 14.92 -0.53
CA GLU A 551 -18.01 16.26 -1.14
C GLU A 551 -17.80 16.21 -2.66
N LEU A 552 -16.93 15.32 -3.14
CA LEU A 552 -16.74 15.07 -4.56
C LEU A 552 -17.99 14.47 -5.19
N HIS A 553 -18.65 13.54 -4.50
CA HIS A 553 -19.93 12.99 -4.94
C HIS A 553 -21.02 14.07 -5.03
N LEU A 554 -21.15 14.96 -4.03
CA LEU A 554 -22.12 16.06 -4.07
C LEU A 554 -21.83 17.04 -5.22
N THR A 555 -20.57 17.46 -5.38
CA THR A 555 -20.16 18.36 -6.47
C THR A 555 -20.44 17.73 -7.84
N PHE A 556 -20.17 16.44 -7.97
CA PHE A 556 -20.43 15.69 -9.18
C PHE A 556 -21.93 15.54 -9.46
N SER A 557 -22.73 15.27 -8.42
CA SER A 557 -24.18 15.22 -8.48
C SER A 557 -24.77 16.54 -9.00
N GLU A 558 -24.30 17.69 -8.50
CA GLU A 558 -24.70 19.01 -9.03
C GLU A 558 -24.36 19.17 -10.51
N SER A 559 -23.18 18.71 -10.92
CA SER A 559 -22.76 18.73 -12.33
C SER A 559 -23.65 17.84 -13.20
N LEU A 560 -24.00 16.64 -12.72
CA LEU A 560 -24.89 15.71 -13.42
C LEU A 560 -26.32 16.25 -13.51
N GLY A 561 -26.83 16.86 -12.45
CA GLY A 561 -28.13 17.54 -12.46
C GLY A 561 -28.21 18.64 -13.52
N ARG A 562 -27.12 19.40 -13.72
CA ARG A 562 -27.02 20.42 -14.79
C ARG A 562 -26.85 19.81 -16.18
N ARG A 563 -26.25 18.62 -16.31
CA ARG A 563 -25.98 17.94 -17.59
C ARG A 563 -26.29 16.44 -17.52
N PRO A 564 -27.57 16.03 -17.52
CA PRO A 564 -27.95 14.62 -17.32
C PRO A 564 -27.40 13.65 -18.36
N ARG A 565 -27.15 14.13 -19.60
CA ARG A 565 -26.55 13.32 -20.67
C ARG A 565 -25.21 12.69 -20.29
N ARG A 566 -24.47 13.27 -19.34
CA ARG A 566 -23.21 12.71 -18.83
C ARG A 566 -23.40 11.39 -18.09
N GLY A 567 -24.56 11.18 -17.49
CA GLY A 567 -24.87 9.92 -16.80
C GLY A 567 -24.79 8.71 -17.72
N SER A 568 -25.21 8.85 -18.98
CA SER A 568 -25.13 7.77 -19.98
C SER A 568 -23.70 7.38 -20.40
N ALA A 569 -22.69 8.19 -20.06
CA ALA A 569 -21.29 7.88 -20.35
C ALA A 569 -20.60 7.10 -19.21
N ILE A 570 -21.28 6.92 -18.07
CA ILE A 570 -20.72 6.28 -16.88
C ILE A 570 -21.12 4.80 -16.88
N ASN A 571 -20.11 3.93 -16.86
CA ASN A 571 -20.28 2.47 -16.81
C ASN A 571 -19.90 1.90 -15.45
N GLU A 572 -18.97 2.54 -14.74
CA GLU A 572 -18.47 2.04 -13.47
C GLU A 572 -18.47 3.14 -12.43
N VAL A 573 -18.96 2.83 -11.23
CA VAL A 573 -18.90 3.73 -10.08
C VAL A 573 -18.33 3.00 -8.88
N LYS A 574 -17.38 3.65 -8.22
CA LYS A 574 -16.79 3.19 -6.97
C LYS A 574 -16.93 4.27 -5.89
N LEU A 575 -17.80 4.03 -4.92
CA LEU A 575 -18.04 4.89 -3.76
C LEU A 575 -17.29 4.33 -2.55
N ILE A 576 -16.12 4.88 -2.23
CA ILE A 576 -15.36 4.49 -1.03
C ILE A 576 -15.03 5.75 -0.26
N TYR A 577 -15.58 5.88 0.94
CA TYR A 577 -15.17 6.92 1.88
C TYR A 577 -15.10 6.34 3.30
N PRO A 578 -14.10 6.77 4.11
CA PRO A 578 -13.88 6.24 5.45
C PRO A 578 -14.89 6.77 6.48
N ASN A 579 -15.22 5.95 7.48
CA ASN A 579 -16.18 6.24 8.55
C ASN A 579 -15.84 7.50 9.36
N GLU A 580 -14.56 7.90 9.45
CA GLU A 580 -14.13 9.09 10.22
C GLU A 580 -14.56 10.44 9.60
N GLU A 581 -14.99 10.47 8.33
CA GLU A 581 -15.48 11.69 7.65
C GLU A 581 -16.95 12.01 7.96
N LEU A 582 -17.65 11.11 8.66
CA LEU A 582 -19.10 11.20 8.87
C LEU A 582 -19.56 12.32 9.79
N SER A 583 -18.72 12.86 10.68
CA SER A 583 -19.16 13.98 11.53
C SER A 583 -19.58 15.21 10.71
N ARG A 584 -19.22 15.26 9.41
CA ARG A 584 -19.61 16.32 8.47
C ARG A 584 -20.85 16.03 7.62
N LEU A 585 -21.22 14.76 7.39
CA LEU A 585 -22.48 14.39 6.71
C LEU A 585 -23.61 13.98 7.64
N ALA A 586 -23.28 13.53 8.86
CA ALA A 586 -24.26 13.13 9.87
C ALA A 586 -24.94 14.31 10.58
N LEU A 587 -24.70 15.54 10.13
CA LEU A 587 -25.39 16.71 10.62
C LEU A 587 -26.09 17.36 9.44
N ASP A 588 -27.34 17.75 9.67
CA ASP A 588 -28.15 18.69 8.91
C ASP A 588 -27.49 20.08 8.76
N ALA A 589 -26.18 20.11 8.46
CA ALA A 589 -25.36 21.29 8.32
C ALA A 589 -25.12 21.57 6.83
N PRO A 590 -25.30 22.81 6.36
CA PRO A 590 -25.06 23.16 4.97
C PRO A 590 -23.57 23.00 4.63
N VAL A 591 -23.28 22.22 3.59
CA VAL A 591 -21.95 22.14 3.00
C VAL A 591 -21.61 23.52 2.41
N HIS A 592 -20.44 24.07 2.74
CA HIS A 592 -20.00 25.36 2.20
C HIS A 592 -20.09 25.36 0.66
N ASN A 593 -20.87 26.29 0.10
CA ASN A 593 -21.18 26.47 -1.34
C ASN A 593 -22.14 25.48 -2.02
N SER A 594 -22.83 24.59 -1.32
CA SER A 594 -23.95 23.84 -1.93
C SER A 594 -25.30 24.52 -1.65
N HIS A 595 -26.18 24.56 -2.65
CA HIS A 595 -27.52 25.15 -2.53
C HIS A 595 -28.58 24.13 -2.08
N TYR A 596 -28.17 22.96 -1.58
CA TYR A 596 -29.08 21.88 -1.20
C TYR A 596 -29.36 21.85 0.31
N ASP A 597 -30.63 21.64 0.63
CA ASP A 597 -31.12 21.38 1.98
C ASP A 597 -30.68 19.97 2.40
N PRO A 598 -29.98 19.81 3.55
CA PRO A 598 -29.35 18.55 3.97
C PRO A 598 -30.36 17.45 4.36
N THR A 599 -31.66 17.75 4.38
CA THR A 599 -32.73 16.83 4.81
C THR A 599 -33.00 15.63 3.89
N ARG A 600 -32.14 15.27 2.94
CA ARG A 600 -32.40 14.15 2.01
C ARG A 600 -31.16 13.30 1.68
N SER A 601 -31.10 12.14 2.33
CA SER A 601 -30.43 10.90 1.88
C SER A 601 -30.70 10.53 0.40
N ASP A 602 -31.76 11.11 -0.18
CA ASP A 602 -32.26 10.98 -1.55
C ASP A 602 -31.35 11.54 -2.67
N THR A 603 -30.22 12.19 -2.32
CA THR A 603 -29.31 12.79 -3.31
C THR A 603 -28.44 11.74 -4.01
N LEU A 604 -27.99 10.72 -3.26
CA LEU A 604 -27.15 9.65 -3.80
C LEU A 604 -27.95 8.73 -4.74
N SER A 605 -29.12 8.29 -4.29
CA SER A 605 -30.03 7.46 -5.09
C SER A 605 -30.35 8.14 -6.43
N ARG A 606 -30.79 9.39 -6.37
CA ARG A 606 -31.06 10.20 -7.57
C ARG A 606 -29.85 10.32 -8.51
N THR A 607 -28.65 10.44 -7.97
CA THR A 607 -27.43 10.60 -8.79
C THR A 607 -27.12 9.31 -9.54
N LEU A 608 -27.22 8.16 -8.88
CA LEU A 608 -26.98 6.85 -9.47
C LEU A 608 -28.08 6.49 -10.49
N SER A 609 -29.34 6.80 -10.23
CA SER A 609 -30.44 6.55 -11.19
C SER A 609 -30.28 7.30 -12.53
N VAL A 610 -29.53 8.40 -12.57
CA VAL A 610 -29.23 9.13 -13.82
C VAL A 610 -28.18 8.42 -14.68
N MET A 611 -27.42 7.49 -14.10
CA MET A 611 -26.36 6.73 -14.77
C MET A 611 -26.95 5.53 -15.51
N SER A 612 -27.64 5.81 -16.61
CA SER A 612 -28.46 4.81 -17.31
C SER A 612 -27.70 3.62 -17.88
N ASN A 613 -26.37 3.70 -18.03
CA ASN A 613 -25.52 2.64 -18.60
C ASN A 613 -24.56 2.05 -17.54
N LEU A 614 -24.85 2.24 -16.25
CA LEU A 614 -24.03 1.73 -15.17
C LEU A 614 -24.02 0.20 -15.19
N GLU A 615 -22.85 -0.40 -15.43
CA GLU A 615 -22.62 -1.84 -15.46
C GLU A 615 -22.02 -2.36 -14.15
N LYS A 616 -21.20 -1.54 -13.47
CA LYS A 616 -20.51 -1.92 -12.23
C LYS A 616 -20.69 -0.88 -11.13
N LEU A 617 -21.14 -1.33 -9.96
CA LEU A 617 -21.34 -0.51 -8.77
C LEU A 617 -20.59 -1.12 -7.58
N ASP A 618 -19.63 -0.38 -7.02
CA ASP A 618 -18.88 -0.80 -5.83
C ASP A 618 -19.09 0.22 -4.71
N ILE A 619 -19.69 -0.24 -3.60
CA ILE A 619 -20.13 0.57 -2.47
C ILE A 619 -19.39 0.08 -1.21
N ALA A 620 -18.59 0.97 -0.63
CA ALA A 620 -18.01 0.85 0.71
C ALA A 620 -18.24 2.16 1.46
N VAL A 621 -19.41 2.30 2.06
CA VAL A 621 -19.91 3.57 2.62
C VAL A 621 -20.47 3.35 4.01
N PRO A 622 -20.69 4.37 4.83
CA PRO A 622 -21.24 4.18 6.16
C PRO A 622 -22.71 3.74 6.17
N HIS A 623 -23.11 3.02 7.22
CA HIS A 623 -24.45 2.43 7.35
C HIS A 623 -25.60 3.46 7.29
N VAL A 624 -25.35 4.75 7.54
CA VAL A 624 -26.41 5.79 7.48
C VAL A 624 -26.98 5.98 6.07
N LEU A 625 -26.26 5.54 5.03
CA LEU A 625 -26.70 5.61 3.63
C LEU A 625 -27.40 4.34 3.14
N LEU A 626 -27.47 3.32 4.00
CA LEU A 626 -28.05 2.02 3.70
C LEU A 626 -29.46 2.13 3.15
N HIS A 627 -30.35 2.87 3.82
CA HIS A 627 -31.72 3.05 3.36
C HIS A 627 -31.80 3.76 1.99
N GLY A 628 -30.99 4.81 1.78
CA GLY A 628 -30.96 5.53 0.51
C GLY A 628 -30.52 4.66 -0.66
N ILE A 629 -29.53 3.79 -0.44
CA ILE A 629 -29.07 2.85 -1.46
C ILE A 629 -30.05 1.71 -1.66
N GLY A 630 -30.68 1.19 -0.60
CA GLY A 630 -31.70 0.13 -0.72
C GLY A 630 -32.83 0.52 -1.65
N THR A 631 -33.32 1.76 -1.55
CA THR A 631 -34.37 2.27 -2.44
C THR A 631 -34.02 2.28 -3.92
N LEU A 632 -32.73 2.22 -4.29
CA LEU A 632 -32.30 2.13 -5.69
C LEU A 632 -32.70 0.82 -6.36
N PHE A 633 -32.94 -0.23 -5.59
CA PHE A 633 -33.23 -1.55 -6.12
C PHE A 633 -34.74 -1.88 -6.08
N ASN A 634 -35.58 -0.94 -5.62
CA ASN A 634 -37.01 -1.18 -5.43
C ASN A 634 -37.81 -1.15 -6.74
N GLY A 635 -37.29 -0.50 -7.80
CA GLY A 635 -37.96 -0.39 -9.08
C GLY A 635 -37.48 -1.44 -10.11
N PRO A 636 -38.37 -1.96 -10.96
CA PRO A 636 -38.03 -2.99 -11.96
C PRO A 636 -37.13 -2.50 -13.12
N PHE A 637 -36.91 -1.19 -13.23
CA PHE A 637 -36.11 -0.57 -14.29
C PHE A 637 -34.94 0.27 -13.75
N ASP A 638 -34.75 0.28 -12.43
CA ASP A 638 -33.63 1.02 -11.85
C ASP A 638 -32.33 0.29 -12.19
N LEU A 639 -31.34 1.05 -12.69
CA LEU A 639 -30.02 0.52 -13.09
C LEU A 639 -30.09 -0.67 -14.06
N ALA A 640 -30.93 -0.59 -15.10
CA ALA A 640 -31.22 -1.67 -16.06
C ALA A 640 -30.03 -2.30 -16.83
N TYR A 641 -28.80 -1.82 -16.64
CA TYR A 641 -27.58 -2.39 -17.24
C TYR A 641 -26.59 -2.93 -16.19
N LEU A 642 -26.94 -2.88 -14.91
CA LEU A 642 -26.07 -3.30 -13.81
C LEU A 642 -25.82 -4.80 -13.89
N LYS A 643 -24.55 -5.19 -13.97
CA LYS A 643 -24.05 -6.57 -14.07
C LYS A 643 -23.27 -6.98 -12.83
N GLU A 644 -22.52 -6.06 -12.23
CA GLU A 644 -21.68 -6.31 -11.06
C GLU A 644 -22.01 -5.32 -9.94
N CYS A 645 -22.31 -5.82 -8.74
CA CYS A 645 -22.54 -4.99 -7.56
C CYS A 645 -21.76 -5.50 -6.34
N THR A 646 -21.10 -4.59 -5.63
CA THR A 646 -20.47 -4.86 -4.32
C THR A 646 -21.08 -3.95 -3.27
N LEU A 647 -21.59 -4.51 -2.17
CA LEU A 647 -22.18 -3.79 -1.05
C LEU A 647 -21.43 -4.05 0.25
N PHE A 648 -20.88 -2.99 0.84
CA PHE A 648 -20.29 -2.99 2.16
C PHE A 648 -20.70 -1.71 2.90
N TYR A 649 -21.36 -1.88 4.05
CA TYR A 649 -21.70 -0.76 4.93
C TYR A 649 -20.85 -0.75 6.18
N GLN A 650 -20.16 0.37 6.42
CA GLN A 650 -19.33 0.58 7.60
C GLN A 650 -20.22 0.95 8.80
N CYS A 651 -20.30 0.04 9.77
CA CYS A 651 -20.98 0.27 11.04
C CYS A 651 -19.99 0.72 12.12
N ALA A 652 -20.50 1.29 13.21
CA ALA A 652 -19.68 1.50 14.41
C ALA A 652 -19.31 0.14 15.04
N ASP A 653 -18.14 0.07 15.67
CA ASP A 653 -17.61 -1.13 16.34
C ASP A 653 -17.59 -2.38 15.44
N ASP A 654 -17.46 -2.18 14.13
CA ASP A 654 -17.51 -3.22 13.10
C ASP A 654 -18.79 -4.10 13.15
N ALA A 655 -19.93 -3.59 13.61
CA ALA A 655 -21.17 -4.37 13.63
C ALA A 655 -21.67 -4.80 12.22
N TYR A 656 -22.49 -5.86 12.16
CA TYR A 656 -23.17 -6.27 10.92
C TYR A 656 -24.33 -5.32 10.59
N TRP A 657 -24.52 -5.02 9.30
CA TRP A 657 -25.67 -4.24 8.81
C TRP A 657 -26.82 -5.15 8.37
N ASP A 658 -28.06 -4.69 8.52
CA ASP A 658 -29.25 -5.48 8.18
C ASP A 658 -29.44 -5.54 6.64
N LEU A 659 -29.36 -6.74 6.08
CA LEU A 659 -29.52 -6.97 4.64
C LEU A 659 -30.95 -6.73 4.15
N ARG A 660 -31.95 -6.79 5.04
CA ARG A 660 -33.37 -6.67 4.67
C ARG A 660 -33.71 -5.37 3.96
N GLU A 661 -33.04 -4.28 4.32
CA GLU A 661 -33.26 -2.96 3.72
C GLU A 661 -32.79 -2.89 2.25
N ASN A 662 -31.88 -3.79 1.83
CA ASN A 662 -31.36 -3.88 0.47
C ASN A 662 -31.77 -5.17 -0.24
N ILE A 663 -32.75 -5.90 0.29
CA ILE A 663 -33.10 -7.25 -0.15
C ILE A 663 -33.52 -7.31 -1.63
N HIS A 664 -34.06 -6.21 -2.17
CA HIS A 664 -34.52 -6.14 -3.56
C HIS A 664 -33.39 -6.27 -4.60
N ILE A 665 -32.12 -6.14 -4.20
CA ILE A 665 -30.99 -6.36 -5.09
C ILE A 665 -30.95 -7.79 -5.67
N PHE A 666 -31.47 -8.78 -4.94
CA PHE A 666 -31.52 -10.18 -5.39
C PHE A 666 -32.55 -10.40 -6.51
N ALA A 667 -33.54 -9.52 -6.64
CA ALA A 667 -34.54 -9.53 -7.70
C ALA A 667 -34.12 -8.69 -8.93
N HIS A 668 -32.88 -8.19 -8.97
CA HIS A 668 -32.42 -7.32 -10.05
C HIS A 668 -32.23 -8.11 -11.37
N PRO A 669 -32.89 -7.71 -12.48
CA PRO A 669 -33.04 -8.59 -13.66
C PRO A 669 -31.74 -8.81 -14.44
N THR A 670 -30.81 -7.84 -14.46
CA THR A 670 -29.57 -7.92 -15.26
C THR A 670 -28.32 -8.23 -14.45
N LEU A 671 -28.45 -8.39 -13.13
CA LEU A 671 -27.30 -8.55 -12.24
C LEU A 671 -26.70 -9.96 -12.43
N GLU A 672 -25.42 -10.05 -12.74
CA GLU A 672 -24.71 -11.32 -12.96
C GLU A 672 -23.78 -11.68 -11.78
N THR A 673 -23.24 -10.67 -11.08
CA THR A 673 -22.34 -10.85 -9.93
C THR A 673 -22.72 -9.94 -8.77
N LEU A 674 -22.89 -10.52 -7.59
CA LEU A 674 -23.20 -9.83 -6.35
C LEU A 674 -22.21 -10.21 -5.25
N ILE A 675 -21.58 -9.19 -4.64
CA ILE A 675 -20.68 -9.35 -3.49
C ILE A 675 -21.25 -8.54 -2.33
N ILE A 676 -21.52 -9.19 -1.21
CA ILE A 676 -22.02 -8.58 0.02
C ILE A 676 -20.99 -8.82 1.11
N LYS A 677 -20.65 -7.78 1.87
CA LYS A 677 -19.68 -7.88 2.97
C LYS A 677 -20.30 -7.46 4.30
N ARG A 678 -20.08 -8.22 5.37
CA ARG A 678 -20.49 -7.87 6.76
C ARG A 678 -21.98 -7.59 6.95
N ALA A 679 -22.85 -8.30 6.24
CA ALA A 679 -24.29 -8.17 6.38
C ALA A 679 -24.87 -9.26 7.30
N LYS A 680 -26.04 -9.00 7.88
CA LYS A 680 -26.83 -10.01 8.60
C LYS A 680 -28.24 -10.16 8.05
N LEU A 681 -28.79 -11.37 8.14
CA LEU A 681 -30.16 -11.71 7.75
C LEU A 681 -30.74 -12.77 8.69
N ASP A 682 -31.85 -12.43 9.36
CA ASP A 682 -32.50 -13.29 10.37
C ASP A 682 -33.50 -14.30 9.77
N GLU A 683 -34.03 -15.19 10.60
CA GLU A 683 -35.02 -16.23 10.24
C GLU A 683 -36.36 -15.66 9.74
N LYS A 684 -36.66 -14.39 10.00
CA LYS A 684 -37.88 -13.73 9.50
C LYS A 684 -37.66 -13.26 8.07
N GLY A 685 -37.40 -14.21 7.19
CA GLY A 685 -37.40 -14.04 5.74
C GLY A 685 -38.74 -13.49 5.23
N PHE A 686 -38.65 -12.68 4.17
CA PHE A 686 -39.70 -12.21 3.25
C PHE A 686 -41.16 -12.15 3.77
N ASP A 687 -41.51 -11.14 4.57
CA ASP A 687 -42.91 -10.71 4.63
C ASP A 687 -43.19 -9.81 3.40
N PHE A 688 -43.89 -10.38 2.40
CA PHE A 688 -44.35 -9.77 1.15
C PHE A 688 -43.33 -9.59 0.02
N MET A 689 -43.28 -10.56 -0.90
CA MET A 689 -43.13 -10.26 -2.33
C MET A 689 -44.16 -11.04 -3.16
N GLU A 690 -44.93 -10.34 -3.98
CA GLU A 690 -45.55 -10.94 -5.16
C GLU A 690 -44.40 -11.47 -6.03
N ARG A 691 -44.17 -12.80 -6.01
CA ARG A 691 -43.04 -13.48 -6.65
C ARG A 691 -42.73 -12.88 -8.04
N PRO A 692 -41.53 -12.32 -8.28
CA PRO A 692 -41.12 -11.94 -9.62
C PRO A 692 -39.94 -12.80 -10.09
N HIS A 693 -40.11 -13.36 -11.28
CA HIS A 693 -39.14 -13.77 -12.31
C HIS A 693 -37.69 -14.14 -11.89
N GLU A 694 -37.27 -15.34 -12.33
CA GLU A 694 -35.88 -15.81 -12.29
C GLU A 694 -34.89 -14.72 -12.75
N THR A 695 -33.78 -14.57 -12.04
CA THR A 695 -32.76 -13.55 -12.31
C THR A 695 -31.52 -14.14 -12.98
N GLY A 696 -30.79 -13.30 -13.70
CA GLY A 696 -29.54 -13.67 -14.39
C GLY A 696 -28.32 -13.82 -13.47
N LEU A 697 -28.49 -13.92 -12.15
CA LEU A 697 -27.39 -13.94 -11.18
C LEU A 697 -26.59 -15.24 -11.30
N LYS A 698 -25.29 -15.12 -11.61
CA LYS A 698 -24.38 -16.26 -11.79
C LYS A 698 -23.38 -16.42 -10.64
N LYS A 699 -23.03 -15.32 -9.96
CA LYS A 699 -22.02 -15.32 -8.89
C LYS A 699 -22.54 -14.59 -7.65
N LEU A 700 -22.51 -15.27 -6.50
CA LEU A 700 -22.91 -14.71 -5.22
C LEU A 700 -21.81 -14.93 -4.17
N HIS A 701 -21.25 -13.85 -3.65
CA HIS A 701 -20.22 -13.86 -2.61
C HIS A 701 -20.73 -13.17 -1.34
N LEU A 702 -20.80 -13.92 -0.25
CA LEU A 702 -21.23 -13.48 1.08
C LEU A 702 -20.00 -13.51 2.00
N LEU A 703 -19.33 -12.36 2.15
CA LEU A 703 -18.04 -12.27 2.82
C LEU A 703 -18.20 -11.72 4.24
N GLU A 704 -17.82 -12.50 5.25
CA GLU A 704 -18.02 -12.17 6.66
C GLU A 704 -19.51 -11.86 6.97
N CYS A 705 -20.45 -12.63 6.43
CA CYS A 705 -21.90 -12.38 6.63
C CYS A 705 -22.52 -13.34 7.65
N ASP A 706 -23.45 -12.84 8.46
CA ASP A 706 -24.24 -13.60 9.43
C ASP A 706 -25.65 -13.88 8.88
N ILE A 707 -25.78 -14.94 8.10
CA ILE A 707 -27.03 -15.28 7.37
C ILE A 707 -27.53 -16.64 7.82
N ASN A 708 -28.81 -16.70 8.20
CA ASN A 708 -29.50 -17.95 8.53
C ASN A 708 -29.72 -18.85 7.29
N ASP A 709 -29.80 -20.17 7.48
CA ASP A 709 -30.00 -21.14 6.39
C ASP A 709 -31.37 -21.04 5.71
N ASP A 710 -32.45 -20.77 6.46
CA ASP A 710 -33.78 -20.54 5.88
C ASP A 710 -33.78 -19.27 5.02
N GLY A 711 -33.20 -18.18 5.55
CA GLY A 711 -33.03 -16.92 4.81
C GLY A 711 -32.17 -17.09 3.55
N LEU A 712 -31.11 -17.91 3.62
CA LEU A 712 -30.30 -18.25 2.46
C LEU A 712 -31.09 -19.04 1.41
N SER A 713 -31.91 -20.01 1.85
CA SER A 713 -32.76 -20.79 0.95
C SER A 713 -33.70 -19.88 0.15
N ASP A 714 -34.32 -18.90 0.81
CA ASP A 714 -35.19 -17.92 0.15
C ASP A 714 -34.42 -17.07 -0.87
N LEU A 715 -33.20 -16.60 -0.51
CA LEU A 715 -32.35 -15.82 -1.42
C LEU A 715 -31.94 -16.60 -2.68
N LEU A 716 -31.78 -17.91 -2.56
CA LEU A 716 -31.37 -18.78 -3.65
C LEU A 716 -32.54 -19.24 -4.53
N GLU A 717 -33.80 -18.87 -4.23
CA GLU A 717 -34.92 -19.08 -5.15
C GLU A 717 -34.92 -18.10 -6.33
N PHE A 718 -34.23 -16.96 -6.22
CA PHE A 718 -34.24 -15.91 -7.25
C PHE A 718 -33.41 -16.24 -8.50
N PRO A 719 -32.17 -16.75 -8.41
CA PRO A 719 -31.34 -16.99 -9.59
C PRO A 719 -31.87 -18.14 -10.47
N GLU A 720 -31.86 -17.97 -11.80
CA GLU A 720 -32.20 -19.05 -12.76
C GLU A 720 -31.16 -20.19 -12.72
N GLY A 721 -29.88 -19.83 -12.55
CA GLY A 721 -28.78 -20.78 -12.56
C GLY A 721 -27.49 -20.18 -12.02
N LEU A 722 -27.36 -20.19 -10.69
CA LEU A 722 -26.16 -19.72 -10.00
C LEU A 722 -24.97 -20.65 -10.30
N GLU A 723 -23.87 -20.12 -10.83
CA GLU A 723 -22.68 -20.90 -11.18
C GLU A 723 -21.62 -20.93 -10.06
N GLU A 724 -21.52 -19.87 -9.26
CA GLU A 724 -20.49 -19.69 -8.23
C GLU A 724 -21.08 -19.14 -6.93
N PHE A 725 -20.83 -19.85 -5.82
CA PHE A 725 -21.23 -19.45 -4.48
C PHE A 725 -20.05 -19.45 -3.51
N VAL A 726 -19.87 -18.35 -2.79
CA VAL A 726 -18.83 -18.17 -1.76
C VAL A 726 -19.47 -17.62 -0.49
N MET A 727 -19.24 -18.27 0.65
CA MET A 727 -19.59 -17.76 1.97
C MET A 727 -18.37 -17.87 2.89
N THR A 728 -17.99 -16.79 3.59
CA THR A 728 -16.81 -16.80 4.47
C THR A 728 -17.10 -16.14 5.81
N GLN A 729 -16.39 -16.55 6.86
CA GLN A 729 -16.49 -16.00 8.20
C GLN A 729 -15.15 -16.06 8.95
N THR A 730 -14.87 -15.05 9.78
CA THR A 730 -13.68 -15.03 10.64
C THR A 730 -13.78 -16.06 11.77
N ALA A 731 -12.65 -16.57 12.24
CA ALA A 731 -12.60 -17.56 13.33
C ALA A 731 -13.18 -17.06 14.67
N GLU A 732 -12.97 -15.77 14.97
CA GLU A 732 -13.53 -15.08 16.15
C GLU A 732 -14.35 -13.88 15.68
N PRO A 733 -15.60 -14.09 15.25
CA PRO A 733 -16.42 -13.01 14.74
C PRO A 733 -16.75 -12.00 15.85
N LYS A 734 -16.59 -10.71 15.52
CA LYS A 734 -16.92 -9.58 16.39
C LYS A 734 -17.85 -8.63 15.62
N PRO A 735 -19.10 -8.43 16.08
CA PRO A 735 -19.77 -9.13 17.20
C PRO A 735 -20.00 -10.64 16.92
N GLU A 736 -20.39 -11.39 17.96
CA GLU A 736 -20.70 -12.83 17.83
C GLU A 736 -21.83 -13.04 16.81
N LEU A 737 -21.81 -14.19 16.12
CA LEU A 737 -22.87 -14.57 15.19
C LEU A 737 -24.17 -14.82 15.95
N GLU A 738 -25.24 -14.14 15.58
CA GLU A 738 -26.55 -14.23 16.21
C GLU A 738 -27.51 -15.07 15.36
N GLU A 739 -27.43 -14.96 14.03
CA GLU A 739 -28.42 -15.52 13.09
C GLU A 739 -27.99 -16.84 12.46
N SER A 740 -26.68 -17.08 12.36
CA SER A 740 -26.11 -18.26 11.71
C SER A 740 -26.47 -19.56 12.44
N SER A 741 -26.86 -20.57 11.67
CA SER A 741 -27.13 -21.92 12.20
C SER A 741 -25.85 -22.62 12.65
N ASP A 742 -25.98 -23.59 13.55
CA ASP A 742 -24.86 -24.35 14.12
C ASP A 742 -24.47 -25.59 13.29
N ASN A 743 -25.16 -25.83 12.15
CA ASN A 743 -25.02 -27.05 11.36
C ASN A 743 -24.82 -26.79 9.85
N PHE A 744 -23.62 -27.13 9.36
CA PHE A 744 -23.21 -26.99 7.97
C PHE A 744 -24.14 -27.69 6.95
N ALA A 745 -24.72 -28.84 7.31
CA ALA A 745 -25.56 -29.60 6.37
C ALA A 745 -26.86 -28.87 5.99
N ASP A 746 -27.33 -27.94 6.83
CA ASP A 746 -28.55 -27.17 6.54
C ASP A 746 -28.25 -26.07 5.50
N TYR A 747 -27.05 -25.47 5.53
CA TYR A 747 -26.57 -24.59 4.44
C TYR A 747 -26.37 -25.32 3.10
N VAL A 748 -25.88 -26.57 3.12
CA VAL A 748 -25.80 -27.38 1.90
C VAL A 748 -27.20 -27.68 1.35
N LEU A 749 -28.17 -27.92 2.24
CA LEU A 749 -29.57 -28.12 1.84
C LEU A 749 -30.16 -26.84 1.21
N ALA A 750 -29.87 -25.66 1.75
CA ALA A 750 -30.30 -24.37 1.19
C ALA A 750 -29.80 -24.16 -0.25
N LEU A 751 -28.63 -24.71 -0.60
CA LEU A 751 -28.05 -24.62 -1.94
C LEU A 751 -28.65 -25.59 -2.96
N ASN A 752 -29.49 -26.54 -2.52
CA ASN A 752 -30.04 -27.56 -3.42
C ASN A 752 -30.91 -26.97 -4.54
N SER A 753 -31.53 -25.80 -4.33
CA SER A 753 -32.30 -25.09 -5.37
C SER A 753 -31.46 -24.74 -6.61
N GLN A 754 -30.14 -24.61 -6.44
CA GLN A 754 -29.19 -24.25 -7.50
C GLN A 754 -28.27 -25.42 -7.91
N ALA A 755 -28.53 -26.64 -7.41
CA ALA A 755 -27.66 -27.79 -7.61
C ALA A 755 -27.44 -28.20 -9.08
N HIS A 756 -28.41 -27.89 -9.97
CA HIS A 756 -28.35 -28.17 -11.40
C HIS A 756 -27.36 -27.27 -12.16
N SER A 757 -26.99 -26.12 -11.62
CA SER A 757 -26.21 -25.08 -12.30
C SER A 757 -24.91 -24.72 -11.60
N LEU A 758 -24.82 -24.96 -10.29
CA LEU A 758 -23.68 -24.61 -9.46
C LEU A 758 -22.41 -25.38 -9.88
N LYS A 759 -21.40 -24.64 -10.35
CA LYS A 759 -20.10 -25.18 -10.81
C LYS A 759 -19.04 -25.12 -9.72
N THR A 760 -19.08 -24.09 -8.89
CA THR A 760 -18.11 -23.88 -7.81
C THR A 760 -18.78 -23.49 -6.49
N PHE A 761 -18.37 -24.14 -5.41
CA PHE A 761 -18.95 -23.96 -4.08
C PHE A 761 -17.85 -23.79 -3.04
N THR A 762 -17.92 -22.72 -2.26
CA THR A 762 -16.96 -22.41 -1.18
C THR A 762 -17.69 -21.96 0.08
N ILE A 763 -17.51 -22.65 1.20
CA ILE A 763 -17.93 -22.16 2.52
C ILE A 763 -16.77 -22.30 3.51
N ASP A 764 -16.30 -21.17 4.02
CA ASP A 764 -15.29 -21.10 5.07
C ASP A 764 -15.89 -20.45 6.33
N SER A 765 -16.26 -21.26 7.31
CA SER A 765 -16.72 -20.74 8.60
C SER A 765 -16.20 -21.64 9.72
N PRO A 766 -15.19 -21.18 10.49
CA PRO A 766 -14.60 -21.97 11.58
C PRO A 766 -15.56 -22.33 12.72
N THR A 767 -16.67 -21.61 12.84
CA THR A 767 -17.72 -21.86 13.83
C THR A 767 -18.77 -22.87 13.34
N LEU A 768 -18.87 -23.10 12.02
CA LEU A 768 -19.91 -23.90 11.40
C LEU A 768 -19.48 -25.36 11.22
N GLY A 769 -19.81 -26.20 12.20
CA GLY A 769 -19.57 -27.65 12.15
C GLY A 769 -20.68 -28.43 11.46
N CYS A 770 -20.37 -29.63 10.96
CA CYS A 770 -21.37 -30.54 10.40
C CYS A 770 -21.76 -31.63 11.40
N ARG A 771 -23.07 -31.88 11.56
CA ARG A 771 -23.61 -32.92 12.46
C ARG A 771 -24.53 -33.92 11.76
N LYS A 772 -24.83 -33.72 10.47
CA LYS A 772 -25.71 -34.58 9.66
C LYS A 772 -24.98 -34.99 8.38
N PRO A 773 -25.34 -36.14 7.76
CA PRO A 773 -24.78 -36.51 6.46
C PRO A 773 -25.04 -35.47 5.37
N LEU A 774 -23.98 -35.13 4.61
CA LEU A 774 -24.05 -34.24 3.46
C LEU A 774 -24.67 -34.95 2.26
N ARG A 775 -25.73 -34.34 1.71
CA ARG A 775 -26.46 -34.85 0.54
C ARG A 775 -26.02 -34.12 -0.73
N MET A 776 -24.79 -34.34 -1.18
CA MET A 776 -24.25 -33.58 -2.33
C MET A 776 -24.41 -34.30 -3.68
N ARG A 777 -25.15 -35.42 -3.74
CA ARG A 777 -25.38 -36.17 -4.99
C ARG A 777 -26.21 -35.39 -6.02
N GLU A 778 -27.03 -34.45 -5.56
CA GLU A 778 -27.91 -33.62 -6.40
C GLU A 778 -27.12 -32.56 -7.18
N PHE A 779 -25.87 -32.26 -6.78
CA PHE A 779 -25.01 -31.25 -7.41
C PHE A 779 -24.30 -31.82 -8.66
N GLU A 780 -25.06 -32.07 -9.71
CA GLU A 780 -24.57 -32.69 -10.95
C GLU A 780 -23.64 -31.78 -11.77
N ALA A 781 -23.74 -30.46 -11.60
CA ALA A 781 -22.89 -29.49 -12.31
C ALA A 781 -21.60 -29.13 -11.56
N LEU A 782 -21.46 -29.54 -10.29
CA LEU A 782 -20.39 -29.04 -9.41
C LEU A 782 -19.04 -29.65 -9.79
N LYS A 783 -18.10 -28.79 -10.20
CA LYS A 783 -16.75 -29.14 -10.66
C LYS A 783 -15.68 -28.89 -9.61
N SER A 784 -15.81 -27.84 -8.82
CA SER A 784 -14.83 -27.48 -7.79
C SER A 784 -15.52 -27.18 -6.47
N MET A 785 -14.97 -27.70 -5.39
CA MET A 785 -15.50 -27.50 -4.04
C MET A 785 -14.38 -27.21 -3.06
N ARG A 786 -14.58 -26.17 -2.24
CA ARG A 786 -13.62 -25.76 -1.20
C ARG A 786 -14.28 -25.66 0.18
N MET A 787 -13.73 -26.36 1.16
CA MET A 787 -14.29 -26.45 2.53
C MET A 787 -13.27 -26.93 3.57
N ASN A 788 -13.62 -26.97 4.84
CA ASN A 788 -12.80 -27.53 5.91
C ASN A 788 -13.10 -29.02 6.13
N TRP A 789 -12.07 -29.85 6.23
CA TRP A 789 -12.25 -31.31 6.20
C TRP A 789 -12.63 -31.91 7.56
N ASP A 790 -12.02 -31.44 8.62
CA ASP A 790 -12.13 -31.96 9.99
C ASP A 790 -13.50 -31.71 10.63
N TYR A 791 -14.07 -30.51 10.50
CA TYR A 791 -15.35 -30.17 11.12
C TYR A 791 -16.52 -30.02 10.14
N GLN A 792 -16.32 -29.77 8.84
CA GLN A 792 -17.42 -29.68 7.86
C GLN A 792 -17.61 -31.00 7.10
N LEU A 793 -16.56 -31.58 6.51
CA LEU A 793 -16.69 -32.79 5.70
C LEU A 793 -16.98 -34.04 6.53
N PHE A 794 -16.20 -34.28 7.60
CA PHE A 794 -16.31 -35.48 8.44
C PHE A 794 -16.93 -35.24 9.83
N GLY A 795 -17.15 -33.97 10.18
CA GLY A 795 -17.73 -33.55 11.45
C GLY A 795 -16.70 -33.54 12.61
N LYS A 796 -16.81 -32.53 13.49
CA LYS A 796 -15.88 -32.29 14.61
C LYS A 796 -15.87 -33.45 15.61
N THR A 797 -14.69 -33.75 16.17
CA THR A 797 -14.48 -34.75 17.22
C THR A 797 -15.44 -34.52 18.38
N SER A 798 -16.29 -35.50 18.69
CA SER A 798 -17.28 -35.39 19.76
C SER A 798 -17.62 -36.75 20.37
N LYS A 799 -18.51 -36.78 21.38
CA LYS A 799 -19.04 -38.04 21.94
C LYS A 799 -19.97 -38.79 20.97
N LYS A 800 -20.37 -38.17 19.86
CA LYS A 800 -21.22 -38.79 18.83
C LYS A 800 -20.33 -39.42 17.74
N PRO A 801 -20.74 -40.55 17.13
CA PRO A 801 -20.01 -41.16 16.02
C PRO A 801 -19.81 -40.18 14.86
N ARG A 802 -18.64 -40.21 14.23
CA ARG A 802 -18.35 -39.43 13.03
C ARG A 802 -19.08 -39.93 11.79
N MET A 803 -19.07 -39.10 10.75
CA MET A 803 -19.70 -39.40 9.48
C MET A 803 -18.85 -40.41 8.69
N HIS A 804 -19.22 -41.70 8.76
CA HIS A 804 -18.54 -42.78 8.03
C HIS A 804 -18.79 -42.80 6.51
N SER A 805 -19.72 -41.99 6.00
CA SER A 805 -20.02 -41.90 4.57
C SER A 805 -20.33 -40.46 4.20
N VAL A 806 -19.56 -39.92 3.26
CA VAL A 806 -19.76 -38.60 2.67
C VAL A 806 -20.23 -38.78 1.23
N GLY A 807 -21.40 -38.25 0.90
CA GLY A 807 -21.89 -38.25 -0.47
C GLY A 807 -21.27 -37.08 -1.23
N LEU A 808 -20.16 -37.32 -1.95
CA LEU A 808 -19.53 -36.31 -2.81
C LEU A 808 -20.34 -36.08 -4.11
N PRO A 809 -20.26 -34.88 -4.71
CA PRO A 809 -20.89 -34.60 -6.00
C PRO A 809 -20.35 -35.52 -7.10
N PRO A 810 -21.19 -35.99 -8.02
CA PRO A 810 -20.82 -37.00 -9.00
C PRO A 810 -19.78 -36.52 -10.02
N GLU A 811 -19.86 -35.24 -10.42
CA GLU A 811 -19.04 -34.63 -11.47
C GLU A 811 -17.89 -33.76 -10.95
N MET A 812 -17.65 -33.79 -9.62
CA MET A 812 -16.60 -33.01 -8.95
C MET A 812 -15.22 -33.43 -9.44
N GLU A 813 -14.43 -32.46 -9.90
CA GLU A 813 -13.07 -32.67 -10.40
C GLU A 813 -12.00 -32.21 -9.40
N ILE A 814 -12.29 -31.14 -8.63
CA ILE A 814 -11.36 -30.52 -7.69
C ILE A 814 -11.99 -30.47 -6.30
N LEU A 815 -11.27 -31.00 -5.30
CA LEU A 815 -11.58 -30.83 -3.88
C LEU A 815 -10.43 -30.08 -3.22
N GLU A 816 -10.72 -28.95 -2.58
CA GLU A 816 -9.73 -28.12 -1.89
C GLU A 816 -10.09 -27.97 -0.41
N PHE A 817 -9.08 -28.09 0.47
CA PHE A 817 -9.24 -27.85 1.90
C PHE A 817 -8.67 -26.51 2.37
N PHE A 818 -9.34 -25.86 3.32
CA PHE A 818 -8.88 -24.59 3.90
C PHE A 818 -7.82 -24.77 4.99
N ASN A 819 -7.92 -25.83 5.77
CA ASN A 819 -7.11 -26.07 6.96
C ASN A 819 -6.10 -27.20 6.80
N GLU A 820 -5.07 -27.16 7.63
CA GLU A 820 -3.98 -28.12 7.66
C GLU A 820 -4.45 -29.54 7.98
N MET A 821 -3.71 -30.53 7.46
CA MET A 821 -3.97 -31.95 7.65
C MET A 821 -3.27 -32.47 8.92
N GLY A 822 -3.87 -33.45 9.62
CA GLY A 822 -3.11 -34.37 10.49
C GLY A 822 -3.16 -34.18 12.02
N SER A 823 -4.19 -33.56 12.60
CA SER A 823 -4.35 -33.54 14.07
C SER A 823 -5.21 -34.68 14.64
N ASP A 824 -5.97 -35.37 13.79
CA ASP A 824 -6.98 -36.35 14.22
C ASP A 824 -6.91 -37.65 13.40
N GLU A 825 -6.52 -38.75 14.06
CA GLU A 825 -6.35 -40.07 13.44
C GLU A 825 -7.67 -40.62 12.87
N GLU A 826 -8.80 -40.42 13.55
CA GLU A 826 -10.10 -40.93 13.12
C GLU A 826 -10.57 -40.26 11.82
N VAL A 827 -10.33 -38.95 11.68
CA VAL A 827 -10.69 -38.21 10.45
C VAL A 827 -9.76 -38.58 9.30
N THR A 828 -8.49 -38.81 9.61
CA THR A 828 -7.48 -39.23 8.63
C THR A 828 -7.86 -40.58 8.02
N ASP A 829 -8.29 -41.54 8.84
CA ASP A 829 -8.78 -42.85 8.38
C ASP A 829 -10.02 -42.73 7.49
N LEU A 830 -10.96 -41.83 7.83
CA LEU A 830 -12.14 -41.57 7.01
C LEU A 830 -11.80 -40.95 5.65
N LEU A 831 -10.82 -40.04 5.60
CA LEU A 831 -10.33 -39.47 4.35
C LEU A 831 -9.63 -40.53 3.50
N LEU A 832 -8.78 -41.38 4.11
CA LEU A 832 -8.12 -42.49 3.40
C LEU A 832 -9.15 -43.44 2.79
N TYR A 833 -10.18 -43.82 3.55
CA TYR A 833 -11.27 -44.64 3.03
C TYR A 833 -12.01 -43.95 1.87
N THR A 834 -12.21 -42.64 1.93
CA THR A 834 -12.84 -41.85 0.86
C THR A 834 -11.98 -41.85 -0.41
N ILE A 835 -10.66 -41.70 -0.30
CA ILE A 835 -9.71 -41.78 -1.42
C ILE A 835 -9.71 -43.19 -2.01
N GLN A 836 -9.67 -44.23 -1.17
CA GLN A 836 -9.68 -45.63 -1.61
C GLN A 836 -10.96 -46.03 -2.34
N THR A 837 -12.08 -45.42 -1.96
CA THR A 837 -13.40 -45.67 -2.56
C THR A 837 -13.78 -44.66 -3.64
N LYS A 838 -12.85 -43.77 -4.04
CA LYS A 838 -13.05 -42.69 -5.01
C LYS A 838 -13.77 -43.12 -6.28
N ASP A 839 -13.42 -44.28 -6.85
CA ASP A 839 -14.04 -44.79 -8.09
C ASP A 839 -15.55 -45.06 -7.95
N VAL A 840 -16.03 -45.23 -6.71
CA VAL A 840 -17.44 -45.43 -6.36
C VAL A 840 -18.07 -44.13 -5.86
N VAL A 841 -17.36 -43.35 -5.04
CA VAL A 841 -17.93 -42.18 -4.37
C VAL A 841 -17.79 -40.87 -5.16
N ALA A 842 -16.73 -40.70 -5.96
CA ALA A 842 -16.43 -39.49 -6.72
C ALA A 842 -15.53 -39.80 -7.94
N LYS A 843 -16.08 -40.50 -8.94
CA LYS A 843 -15.33 -40.99 -10.11
C LYS A 843 -14.65 -39.87 -10.92
N ALA A 844 -15.24 -38.68 -10.97
CA ALA A 844 -14.70 -37.54 -11.71
C ALA A 844 -13.56 -36.80 -10.98
N TRP A 845 -13.29 -37.14 -9.71
CA TRP A 845 -12.31 -36.42 -8.89
C TRP A 845 -10.90 -36.61 -9.47
N LYS A 846 -10.18 -35.53 -9.76
CA LYS A 846 -8.85 -35.56 -10.38
C LYS A 846 -7.80 -34.88 -9.51
N THR A 847 -8.16 -33.75 -8.93
CA THR A 847 -7.23 -32.89 -8.19
C THR A 847 -7.68 -32.77 -6.75
N PHE A 848 -6.74 -32.96 -5.84
CA PHE A 848 -6.92 -32.77 -4.42
C PHE A 848 -5.92 -31.73 -3.94
N VAL A 849 -6.43 -30.64 -3.38
CA VAL A 849 -5.64 -29.48 -3.01
C VAL A 849 -5.67 -29.31 -1.50
N VAL A 850 -4.51 -29.22 -0.87
CA VAL A 850 -4.39 -29.08 0.59
C VAL A 850 -3.30 -28.06 0.96
N PRO A 851 -3.47 -27.28 2.04
CA PRO A 851 -2.42 -26.41 2.54
C PRO A 851 -1.32 -27.22 3.23
N GLU A 852 -0.06 -26.77 3.10
CA GLU A 852 1.07 -27.30 3.86
C GLU A 852 0.95 -26.88 5.32
N GLY A 853 0.83 -27.86 6.22
CA GLY A 853 0.80 -27.62 7.67
C GLY A 853 2.08 -28.01 8.40
N ASP A 854 2.15 -27.71 9.69
CA ASP A 854 3.35 -27.92 10.53
C ASP A 854 3.85 -29.38 10.54
N ALA A 855 2.94 -30.34 10.41
CA ALA A 855 3.23 -31.78 10.35
C ALA A 855 3.37 -32.32 8.91
N GLY A 856 3.12 -31.48 7.89
CA GLY A 856 3.02 -31.87 6.49
C GLY A 856 1.83 -32.78 6.19
N VAL A 857 1.65 -33.14 4.92
CA VAL A 857 0.65 -34.14 4.50
C VAL A 857 1.19 -35.55 4.78
N SER A 858 0.40 -36.39 5.47
CA SER A 858 0.83 -37.73 5.89
C SER A 858 1.22 -38.61 4.69
N ARG A 859 2.14 -39.55 4.95
CA ARG A 859 2.65 -40.46 3.92
C ARG A 859 1.53 -41.35 3.36
N GLU A 860 0.62 -41.80 4.22
CA GLU A 860 -0.51 -42.65 3.86
C GLU A 860 -1.44 -41.94 2.86
N ILE A 861 -1.70 -40.64 3.05
CA ILE A 861 -2.53 -39.84 2.13
C ILE A 861 -1.83 -39.68 0.78
N LYS A 862 -0.52 -39.37 0.78
CA LYS A 862 0.28 -39.25 -0.45
C LYS A 862 0.30 -40.55 -1.24
N GLU A 863 0.48 -41.68 -0.57
CA GLU A 863 0.47 -43.02 -1.17
C GLU A 863 -0.92 -43.36 -1.72
N ALA A 864 -1.99 -43.16 -0.94
CA ALA A 864 -3.36 -43.40 -1.39
C ALA A 864 -3.74 -42.55 -2.62
N CYS A 865 -3.34 -41.28 -2.67
CA CYS A 865 -3.56 -40.42 -3.84
C CYS A 865 -2.85 -40.98 -5.08
N ARG A 866 -1.59 -41.43 -4.93
CA ARG A 866 -0.80 -42.01 -6.02
C ARG A 866 -1.40 -43.32 -6.54
N GLU A 867 -1.81 -44.21 -5.64
CA GLU A 867 -2.41 -45.51 -5.99
C GLU A 867 -3.74 -45.35 -6.74
N HIS A 868 -4.54 -44.35 -6.37
CA HIS A 868 -5.86 -44.09 -6.97
C HIS A 868 -5.85 -42.95 -8.00
N GLY A 869 -4.67 -42.60 -8.55
CA GLY A 869 -4.52 -41.67 -9.68
C GLY A 869 -5.09 -40.27 -9.42
N LEU A 870 -4.94 -39.77 -8.20
CA LEU A 870 -5.38 -38.45 -7.76
C LEU A 870 -4.17 -37.50 -7.69
N GLN A 871 -4.21 -36.39 -8.40
CA GLN A 871 -3.17 -35.36 -8.35
C GLN A 871 -3.29 -34.60 -7.02
N LEU A 872 -2.27 -34.71 -6.18
CA LEU A 872 -2.20 -34.00 -4.91
C LEU A 872 -1.38 -32.71 -5.08
N ASP A 873 -2.04 -31.57 -5.02
CA ASP A 873 -1.40 -30.24 -5.05
C ASP A 873 -1.31 -29.69 -3.62
N ILE A 874 -0.09 -29.54 -3.10
CA ILE A 874 0.14 -29.04 -1.74
C ILE A 874 0.49 -27.56 -1.82
N ILE A 875 -0.45 -26.70 -1.41
CA ILE A 875 -0.26 -25.25 -1.38
C ILE A 875 0.76 -24.91 -0.29
N GLY A 876 1.94 -24.44 -0.69
CA GLY A 876 3.03 -24.07 0.22
C GLY A 876 4.25 -24.98 0.14
N ALA A 877 4.07 -26.22 -0.37
CA ALA A 877 5.16 -27.17 -0.50
C ALA A 877 6.23 -26.70 -1.49
N PHE A 878 7.48 -26.72 -1.04
CA PHE A 878 8.63 -26.60 -1.93
C PHE A 878 8.90 -27.97 -2.54
N ASP A 879 8.99 -28.05 -3.87
CA ASP A 879 9.50 -29.23 -4.58
C ASP A 879 10.85 -29.61 -3.99
N THR A 880 10.85 -30.62 -3.13
CA THR A 880 12.05 -31.27 -2.60
C THR A 880 12.35 -32.59 -3.31
N ASP A 881 11.49 -33.01 -4.25
CA ASP A 881 11.68 -34.25 -4.98
C ASP A 881 12.34 -33.99 -6.34
N GLY A 882 13.60 -33.58 -6.28
CA GLY A 882 14.56 -33.98 -7.29
C GLY A 882 14.96 -35.43 -7.02
N GLU A 883 14.40 -36.34 -7.82
CA GLU A 883 14.80 -37.74 -8.02
C GLU A 883 15.85 -38.33 -7.05
N ALA A 884 15.39 -39.21 -6.17
CA ALA A 884 16.20 -40.33 -5.68
C ALA A 884 15.30 -41.57 -5.48
N ASP A 885 15.38 -42.44 -6.50
CA ASP A 885 14.89 -43.84 -6.65
C ASP A 885 13.38 -44.13 -6.79
#